data_AF-A0A7Y4P028-F1
#
_entry.id   AF-A0A7Y4P028-F1
#
_cell.length_a   1.000
_cell.length_b   1.000
_cell.length_c   1.000
_cell.angle_alpha   90.00
_cell.angle_beta   90.00
_cell.angle_gamma   90.00
#
_symmetry.space_group_name_H-M   'P 1'
#
loop_
_entity.id
_entity.type
_entity.pdbx_description
1 polymer ?
#
loop_
_entity_poly.entity_id
_entity_poly.type
_entity_poly.pdbx_seq_one_letter_code
_entity_poly.pdbx_strand_id
1 'polypeptide(L)'
;MGLLPGWAMVSAESGRLLDRPDELAADLASVRHEGNGVYAITTRANDRFRLVKRVGALDPGVTASYASNGDTVELTLSDQLTNDEVAPALARALAESAAGLRGGRRYREDARLFGPHSVPDLDAEQIPVDAGNRAELRQRGRMEQQLDSRSRRAAMRAEIRKLALTMGVAEGQPNAELLRTLLTEEERAILDRGKGSGREPLDERVRPAGYVAKSLVGSGTAAVAVGVAAAAFTGNPLVGLGIAAPTIANAAAGALTERKLDRQRTDARRPAYKEDEKQRAFDYPGLRGNLDGAEPVRPDVVKLPRTTTWGNYFRRHLKPTLAAAAVAGALTPFGVPAWSTAMVIASSALAKSLAERLVDTKKMEFRLSRVDATERHRLADPQLYVNQLAAEFTDLQARLDRVVATAANAHVAPSSEDDRPPGRQAPAMPPSPQDLPSAPPFTVALSAQLIENVSGSARRIFVGGTPTAVDVDPTALARHVSVQAESLINAAGPGLLGAITGAIGDKHFLSRDEDARYSSRQWYLRHKQATQAEALAETLEPRLELFRSLTESLEEQVGLPVGAASQHLPVVTSRPTGPRPMAQAPKTAYVAQVAAGTLGGTAGALGLDLVLDLPDLAVVMTVAGGAGSTVAGPIARRVFRNHEIETHLALEDNKGVHAVDQAELNEQRAFSRYLSTQLTMQAEAFVRRTEPVRVTLSPPESSPLYADHVRAAVRRAELDNVPPGQPESRYDQDVRSQRTQALHRVEHWAAEIDRTRGEASWALDQAQRNTQHAIKLYESIADGNGRRLPFPDLRTVDPAAGRRVVGGPTDQVRAGAEQAVRRLVAEPAGKPLLPERLIALEQLTRAADAVDHHATHGTDESRAHVQQQFDKSLDEAHRLWREAGVRDGLSLPVLSVVSEPGGEAEHAETGELAHLRRMIGIPQGGLGPTNPSTAPRRAPAPGRPQDRSR
;
A
#
# COMPACT_ATOMS: atom_id res chain seq x y z
N MET A 1 -40.81 -14.83 24.34
CA MET A 1 -40.66 -15.21 22.92
C MET A 1 -39.94 -16.55 22.88
N GLY A 2 -40.60 -17.59 22.39
CA GLY A 2 -40.08 -18.96 22.42
C GLY A 2 -38.82 -19.12 21.57
N LEU A 3 -37.83 -19.83 22.10
CA LEU A 3 -36.59 -20.21 21.43
C LEU A 3 -36.90 -21.16 20.27
N LEU A 4 -37.23 -20.62 19.09
CA LEU A 4 -37.17 -21.41 17.86
C LEU A 4 -35.69 -21.77 17.61
N PRO A 5 -35.37 -23.02 17.24
CA PRO A 5 -34.03 -23.37 16.82
C PRO A 5 -33.63 -22.51 15.61
N GLY A 6 -32.38 -22.07 15.55
CA GLY A 6 -31.89 -21.06 14.58
C GLY A 6 -32.29 -21.36 13.13
N TRP A 7 -32.19 -22.63 12.71
CA TRP A 7 -32.59 -23.07 11.38
C TRP A 7 -34.06 -22.81 11.04
N ALA A 8 -34.97 -22.94 12.02
CA ALA A 8 -36.40 -22.73 11.81
C ALA A 8 -36.71 -21.24 11.62
N MET A 9 -36.04 -20.38 12.38
CA MET A 9 -36.15 -18.92 12.28
C MET A 9 -35.59 -18.42 10.94
N VAL A 10 -34.39 -18.85 10.56
CA VAL A 10 -33.79 -18.51 9.25
C VAL A 10 -34.64 -19.04 8.10
N SER A 11 -35.18 -20.27 8.21
CA SER A 11 -36.02 -20.83 7.16
C SER A 11 -37.35 -20.08 7.00
N ALA A 12 -38.01 -19.74 8.10
CA ALA A 12 -39.26 -18.98 8.08
C ALA A 12 -39.06 -17.57 7.50
N GLU A 13 -38.03 -16.85 7.97
CA GLU A 13 -37.77 -15.48 7.51
C GLU A 13 -37.33 -15.44 6.04
N SER A 14 -36.43 -16.32 5.62
CA SER A 14 -36.04 -16.40 4.20
C SER A 14 -37.21 -16.80 3.28
N GLY A 15 -38.13 -17.67 3.75
CA GLY A 15 -39.35 -18.00 3.01
C GLY A 15 -40.28 -16.79 2.86
N ARG A 16 -40.53 -16.06 3.95
CA ARG A 16 -41.32 -14.83 3.97
C ARG A 16 -40.80 -13.78 2.99
N LEU A 17 -39.47 -13.60 2.94
CA LEU A 17 -38.82 -12.66 2.04
C LEU A 17 -38.91 -13.08 0.56
N LEU A 18 -38.85 -14.39 0.26
CA LEU A 18 -39.03 -14.90 -1.11
C LEU A 18 -40.49 -14.76 -1.59
N ASP A 19 -41.47 -14.89 -0.70
CA ASP A 19 -42.87 -14.65 -1.02
C ASP A 19 -43.20 -13.15 -1.22
N ARG A 20 -42.29 -12.26 -0.81
CA ARG A 20 -42.41 -10.80 -0.94
C ARG A 20 -41.15 -10.20 -1.58
N PRO A 21 -40.91 -10.44 -2.88
CA PRO A 21 -39.66 -10.07 -3.54
C PRO A 21 -39.35 -8.57 -3.49
N ASP A 22 -40.35 -7.70 -3.34
CA ASP A 22 -40.16 -6.25 -3.17
C ASP A 22 -39.41 -5.87 -1.88
N GLU A 23 -39.44 -6.74 -0.87
CA GLU A 23 -38.68 -6.57 0.38
C GLU A 23 -37.19 -6.91 0.22
N LEU A 24 -36.79 -7.54 -0.90
CA LEU A 24 -35.40 -7.91 -1.21
C LEU A 24 -34.77 -6.97 -2.24
N ALA A 25 -33.56 -6.52 -1.96
CA ALA A 25 -32.79 -5.66 -2.85
C ALA A 25 -31.92 -6.45 -3.87
N ALA A 26 -32.49 -7.51 -4.45
CA ALA A 26 -31.81 -8.41 -5.41
C ALA A 26 -32.32 -8.27 -6.86
N ASP A 27 -32.99 -7.15 -7.19
CA ASP A 27 -33.54 -6.86 -8.52
C ASP A 27 -34.41 -7.99 -9.10
N LEU A 28 -35.26 -8.57 -8.26
CA LEU A 28 -36.21 -9.61 -8.65
C LEU A 28 -37.44 -8.98 -9.33
N ALA A 29 -37.95 -9.63 -10.38
CA ALA A 29 -39.20 -9.28 -11.04
C ALA A 29 -40.35 -10.16 -10.56
N SER A 30 -40.12 -11.47 -10.42
CA SER A 30 -41.10 -12.40 -9.86
C SER A 30 -40.44 -13.60 -9.19
N VAL A 31 -41.09 -14.12 -8.16
CA VAL A 31 -40.71 -15.35 -7.45
C VAL A 31 -41.95 -16.22 -7.34
N ARG A 32 -41.87 -17.46 -7.84
CA ARG A 32 -42.96 -18.43 -7.75
C ARG A 32 -42.51 -19.63 -6.94
N HIS A 33 -43.18 -19.89 -5.81
CA HIS A 33 -42.91 -21.06 -4.99
C HIS A 33 -43.42 -22.33 -5.67
N GLU A 34 -42.55 -23.33 -5.83
CA GLU A 34 -42.84 -24.62 -6.47
C GLU A 34 -42.94 -25.78 -5.47
N GLY A 35 -42.83 -25.50 -4.17
CA GLY A 35 -42.88 -26.48 -3.08
C GLY A 35 -41.49 -26.98 -2.64
N ASN A 36 -41.41 -27.54 -1.43
CA ASN A 36 -40.21 -28.16 -0.85
C ASN A 36 -38.95 -27.26 -0.88
N GLY A 37 -39.13 -25.94 -0.68
CA GLY A 37 -38.02 -24.99 -0.71
C GLY A 37 -37.51 -24.65 -2.11
N VAL A 38 -38.25 -25.03 -3.16
CA VAL A 38 -37.93 -24.71 -4.55
C VAL A 38 -38.70 -23.47 -4.99
N TYR A 39 -38.01 -22.56 -5.67
CA TYR A 39 -38.58 -21.32 -6.19
C TYR A 39 -38.14 -21.12 -7.66
N ALA A 40 -39.06 -20.74 -8.53
CA ALA A 40 -38.72 -20.20 -9.84
C ALA A 40 -38.56 -18.68 -9.75
N ILE A 41 -37.39 -18.17 -10.13
CA ILE A 41 -37.02 -16.77 -9.99
C ILE A 41 -36.88 -16.16 -11.39
N THR A 42 -37.51 -15.00 -11.59
CA THR A 42 -37.26 -14.13 -12.74
C THR A 42 -36.69 -12.80 -12.24
N THR A 43 -35.56 -12.38 -12.77
CA THR A 43 -34.92 -11.09 -12.44
C THR A 43 -35.54 -9.96 -13.27
N ARG A 44 -35.29 -8.71 -12.89
CA ARG A 44 -35.69 -7.52 -13.68
C ARG A 44 -34.98 -7.41 -15.03
N ALA A 45 -33.82 -8.05 -15.16
CA ALA A 45 -33.16 -8.21 -16.45
C ALA A 45 -33.69 -9.40 -17.26
N ASN A 46 -34.78 -10.03 -16.80
CA ASN A 46 -35.45 -11.17 -17.44
C ASN A 46 -34.62 -12.47 -17.46
N ASP A 47 -33.62 -12.61 -16.58
CA ASP A 47 -32.98 -13.92 -16.34
C ASP A 47 -33.94 -14.83 -15.59
N ARG A 48 -33.87 -16.13 -15.86
CA ARG A 48 -34.73 -17.12 -15.22
C ARG A 48 -33.89 -18.26 -14.66
N PHE A 49 -34.14 -18.61 -13.40
CA PHE A 49 -33.49 -19.75 -12.77
C PHE A 49 -34.34 -20.37 -11.67
N ARG A 50 -34.04 -21.62 -11.35
CA ARG A 50 -34.67 -22.40 -10.30
C ARG A 50 -33.79 -22.37 -9.05
N LEU A 51 -34.28 -21.79 -7.96
CA LEU A 51 -33.59 -21.78 -6.67
C LEU A 51 -34.06 -22.96 -5.81
N VAL A 52 -33.14 -23.75 -5.29
CA VAL A 52 -33.38 -24.75 -4.24
C VAL A 52 -32.81 -24.20 -2.93
N LYS A 53 -33.68 -23.71 -2.04
CA LYS A 53 -33.32 -23.10 -0.76
C LYS A 53 -33.20 -24.15 0.34
N ARG A 54 -32.08 -24.14 1.06
CA ARG A 54 -31.81 -24.95 2.25
C ARG A 54 -31.30 -24.06 3.39
N VAL A 55 -31.41 -24.56 4.61
CA VAL A 55 -30.84 -23.93 5.82
C VAL A 55 -30.09 -25.02 6.58
N GLY A 56 -28.85 -24.75 6.96
CA GLY A 56 -28.01 -25.73 7.66
C GLY A 56 -26.73 -25.14 8.21
N ALA A 57 -25.93 -25.97 8.88
CA ALA A 57 -24.64 -25.57 9.41
C ALA A 57 -23.63 -25.30 8.29
N LEU A 58 -22.97 -24.15 8.35
CA LEU A 58 -21.85 -23.77 7.50
C LEU A 58 -20.61 -23.49 8.36
N ASP A 59 -19.45 -23.38 7.71
CA ASP A 59 -18.20 -23.03 8.39
C ASP A 59 -18.35 -21.67 9.13
N PRO A 60 -17.69 -21.50 10.29
CA PRO A 60 -17.77 -20.26 11.05
C PRO A 60 -17.42 -19.03 10.19
N GLY A 61 -18.34 -18.06 10.13
CA GLY A 61 -18.17 -16.84 9.33
C GLY A 61 -18.75 -16.90 7.91
N VAL A 62 -19.18 -18.08 7.44
CA VAL A 62 -19.88 -18.23 6.16
C VAL A 62 -21.38 -18.01 6.36
N THR A 63 -21.93 -16.97 5.74
CA THR A 63 -23.36 -16.61 5.86
C THR A 63 -24.25 -17.41 4.92
N ALA A 64 -23.75 -17.72 3.73
CA ALA A 64 -24.45 -18.48 2.70
C ALA A 64 -23.43 -19.24 1.83
N SER A 65 -23.85 -20.38 1.29
CA SER A 65 -23.12 -21.13 0.27
C SER A 65 -24.08 -21.42 -0.87
N TYR A 66 -23.61 -21.31 -2.11
CA TYR A 66 -24.42 -21.66 -3.27
C TYR A 66 -23.62 -22.37 -4.35
N ALA A 67 -24.31 -23.20 -5.11
CA ALA A 67 -23.78 -23.90 -6.26
C ALA A 67 -24.79 -23.82 -7.42
N SER A 68 -24.30 -23.53 -8.62
CA SER A 68 -25.13 -23.51 -9.84
C SER A 68 -24.89 -24.78 -10.66
N ASN A 69 -25.98 -25.42 -11.09
CA ASN A 69 -25.98 -26.54 -12.03
C ASN A 69 -26.99 -26.25 -13.16
N GLY A 70 -26.49 -25.75 -14.28
CA GLY A 70 -27.32 -25.18 -15.35
C GLY A 70 -28.19 -24.05 -14.81
N ASP A 71 -29.49 -24.10 -15.08
CA ASP A 71 -30.47 -23.09 -14.62
C ASP A 71 -30.91 -23.29 -13.17
N THR A 72 -30.32 -24.24 -12.42
CA THR A 72 -30.66 -24.51 -11.03
C THR A 72 -29.58 -24.04 -10.08
N VAL A 73 -29.95 -23.27 -9.06
CA VAL A 73 -29.08 -22.76 -8.01
C VAL A 73 -29.47 -23.41 -6.70
N GLU A 74 -28.56 -24.18 -6.10
CA GLU A 74 -28.71 -24.67 -4.73
C GLU A 74 -28.14 -23.62 -3.77
N LEU A 75 -28.97 -23.07 -2.88
CA LEU A 75 -28.57 -22.08 -1.89
C LEU A 75 -28.75 -22.65 -0.49
N THR A 76 -27.69 -22.67 0.31
CA THR A 76 -27.74 -23.01 1.73
C THR A 76 -27.43 -21.77 2.56
N LEU A 77 -28.38 -21.33 3.39
CA LEU A 77 -28.17 -20.26 4.38
C LEU A 77 -27.69 -20.86 5.71
N SER A 78 -26.78 -20.16 6.39
CA SER A 78 -26.32 -20.57 7.73
C SER A 78 -27.46 -20.51 8.75
N ASP A 79 -27.59 -21.54 9.57
CA ASP A 79 -28.54 -21.59 10.68
C ASP A 79 -28.15 -20.69 11.86
N GLN A 80 -26.95 -20.10 11.82
CA GLN A 80 -26.44 -19.15 12.81
C GLN A 80 -26.77 -17.68 12.47
N LEU A 81 -27.41 -17.41 11.32
CA LEU A 81 -27.82 -16.06 10.94
C LEU A 81 -28.83 -15.52 11.94
N THR A 82 -28.60 -14.30 12.41
CA THR A 82 -29.61 -13.54 13.16
C THR A 82 -30.71 -13.04 12.23
N ASN A 83 -31.88 -12.69 12.77
CA ASN A 83 -33.02 -12.22 11.96
C ASN A 83 -32.66 -11.02 11.06
N ASP A 84 -31.81 -10.10 11.57
CA ASP A 84 -31.36 -8.92 10.83
C ASP A 84 -30.29 -9.26 9.74
N GLU A 85 -29.72 -10.46 9.76
CA GLU A 85 -28.72 -10.92 8.79
C GLU A 85 -29.31 -11.77 7.67
N VAL A 86 -30.51 -12.34 7.86
CA VAL A 86 -31.16 -13.18 6.85
C VAL A 86 -31.43 -12.40 5.56
N ALA A 87 -32.02 -11.20 5.65
CA ALA A 87 -32.38 -10.44 4.46
C ALA A 87 -31.14 -9.97 3.66
N PRO A 88 -30.08 -9.40 4.27
CA PRO A 88 -28.86 -9.06 3.55
C PRO A 88 -28.17 -10.28 2.93
N ALA A 89 -28.05 -11.40 3.66
CA ALA A 89 -27.41 -12.62 3.15
C ALA A 89 -28.18 -13.23 1.97
N LEU A 90 -29.52 -13.25 2.04
CA LEU A 90 -30.38 -13.73 0.96
C LEU A 90 -30.32 -12.80 -0.26
N ALA A 91 -30.41 -11.48 -0.06
CA ALA A 91 -30.32 -10.52 -1.16
C ALA A 91 -28.99 -10.63 -1.92
N ARG A 92 -27.89 -10.74 -1.16
CA ARG A 92 -26.55 -11.01 -1.70
C ARG A 92 -26.53 -12.30 -2.53
N ALA A 93 -26.90 -13.43 -1.94
CA ALA A 93 -26.83 -14.72 -2.59
C ALA A 93 -27.65 -14.79 -3.89
N LEU A 94 -28.84 -14.19 -3.90
CA LEU A 94 -29.69 -14.11 -5.10
C LEU A 94 -29.06 -13.25 -6.20
N ALA A 95 -28.47 -12.11 -5.84
CA ALA A 95 -27.80 -11.24 -6.80
C ALA A 95 -26.54 -11.89 -7.38
N GLU A 96 -25.71 -12.54 -6.55
CA GLU A 96 -24.54 -13.30 -7.02
C GLU A 96 -24.97 -14.45 -7.94
N SER A 97 -26.02 -15.18 -7.58
CA SER A 97 -26.54 -16.30 -8.38
C SER A 97 -27.05 -15.84 -9.75
N ALA A 98 -27.82 -14.74 -9.78
CA ALA A 98 -28.31 -14.15 -11.03
C ALA A 98 -27.16 -13.68 -11.94
N ALA A 99 -26.14 -13.03 -11.36
CA ALA A 99 -24.97 -12.57 -12.11
C ALA A 99 -24.12 -13.74 -12.62
N GLY A 100 -23.94 -14.80 -11.82
CA GLY A 100 -23.19 -16.00 -12.19
C GLY A 100 -23.78 -16.74 -13.38
N LEU A 101 -25.11 -16.72 -13.56
CA LEU A 101 -25.77 -17.34 -14.71
C LEU A 101 -25.57 -16.57 -16.02
N ARG A 102 -25.30 -15.26 -15.95
CA ARG A 102 -24.95 -14.45 -17.13
C ARG A 102 -23.48 -14.63 -17.54
N GLY A 103 -22.60 -14.87 -16.58
CA GLY A 103 -21.16 -14.98 -16.77
C GLY A 103 -20.71 -16.41 -17.07
N GLY A 104 -20.57 -16.78 -18.35
CA GLY A 104 -20.06 -18.09 -18.77
C GLY A 104 -18.55 -18.34 -18.53
N ARG A 105 -17.85 -17.46 -17.81
CA ARG A 105 -16.40 -17.58 -17.54
C ARG A 105 -16.16 -17.98 -16.09
N ARG A 106 -15.23 -18.94 -15.89
CA ARG A 106 -14.68 -19.22 -14.56
C ARG A 106 -13.83 -18.03 -14.13
N TYR A 107 -14.36 -17.24 -13.21
CA TYR A 107 -13.65 -16.12 -12.61
C TYR A 107 -12.50 -16.61 -11.72
N ARG A 108 -11.38 -15.89 -11.72
CA ARG A 108 -10.32 -16.06 -10.71
C ARG A 108 -10.90 -15.49 -9.41
N GLU A 109 -11.09 -16.31 -8.38
CA GLU A 109 -11.75 -15.91 -7.12
C GLU A 109 -11.13 -14.68 -6.44
N ASP A 110 -9.88 -14.34 -6.79
CA ASP A 110 -9.10 -13.24 -6.20
C ASP A 110 -9.34 -11.86 -6.84
N ALA A 111 -9.97 -11.77 -8.02
CA ALA A 111 -10.07 -10.52 -8.80
C ALA A 111 -11.48 -9.90 -8.75
N ARG A 112 -11.91 -9.44 -7.56
CA ARG A 112 -13.18 -8.69 -7.42
C ARG A 112 -12.99 -7.19 -7.69
N LEU A 113 -13.95 -6.56 -8.38
CA LEU A 113 -13.90 -5.13 -8.67
C LEU A 113 -14.09 -4.29 -7.41
N PHE A 114 -15.07 -4.62 -6.57
CA PHE A 114 -15.28 -3.93 -5.29
C PHE A 114 -14.44 -4.60 -4.20
N GLY A 115 -13.21 -4.13 -4.07
CA GLY A 115 -12.33 -4.49 -2.97
C GLY A 115 -11.27 -3.41 -2.72
N PRO A 116 -10.71 -3.33 -1.51
CA PRO A 116 -9.67 -2.34 -1.19
C PRO A 116 -8.35 -2.58 -1.94
N HIS A 117 -8.17 -3.77 -2.53
CA HIS A 117 -6.99 -4.15 -3.32
C HIS A 117 -7.25 -4.10 -4.83
N SER A 118 -8.46 -3.70 -5.27
CA SER A 118 -8.81 -3.73 -6.69
C SER A 118 -8.12 -2.62 -7.47
N VAL A 119 -7.98 -2.87 -8.77
CA VAL A 119 -7.35 -1.96 -9.73
C VAL A 119 -8.41 -1.59 -10.78
N PRO A 120 -9.46 -0.85 -10.37
CA PRO A 120 -10.67 -0.66 -11.18
C PRO A 120 -10.43 0.10 -12.47
N ASP A 121 -9.30 0.82 -12.56
CA ASP A 121 -8.86 1.49 -13.77
C ASP A 121 -8.35 0.50 -14.83
N LEU A 122 -7.77 -0.64 -14.44
CA LEU A 122 -7.32 -1.67 -15.40
C LEU A 122 -8.36 -2.75 -15.63
N ASP A 123 -9.24 -2.98 -14.66
CA ASP A 123 -10.30 -3.97 -14.73
C ASP A 123 -11.56 -3.40 -14.07
N ALA A 124 -12.51 -2.99 -14.90
CA ALA A 124 -13.83 -2.51 -14.51
C ALA A 124 -14.94 -3.58 -14.64
N GLU A 125 -14.59 -4.84 -14.94
CA GLU A 125 -15.58 -5.90 -15.12
C GLU A 125 -16.19 -6.27 -13.75
N GLN A 126 -17.52 -6.25 -13.64
CA GLN A 126 -18.20 -6.66 -12.43
C GLN A 126 -18.37 -8.18 -12.41
N ILE A 127 -17.81 -8.82 -11.40
CA ILE A 127 -17.98 -10.26 -11.18
C ILE A 127 -19.22 -10.53 -10.30
N PRO A 128 -19.73 -11.78 -10.21
CA PRO A 128 -20.95 -12.07 -9.44
C PRO A 128 -20.92 -11.58 -7.99
N VAL A 129 -19.78 -11.70 -7.32
CA VAL A 129 -19.57 -11.22 -5.94
C VAL A 129 -19.81 -9.71 -5.79
N ASP A 130 -19.51 -8.93 -6.83
CA ASP A 130 -19.72 -7.48 -6.85
C ASP A 130 -21.22 -7.14 -6.85
N ALA A 131 -22.02 -7.87 -7.64
CA ALA A 131 -23.47 -7.76 -7.62
C ALA A 131 -24.05 -8.12 -6.23
N GLY A 132 -23.49 -9.16 -5.60
CA GLY A 132 -23.82 -9.55 -4.23
C GLY A 132 -23.58 -8.45 -3.20
N ASN A 133 -22.37 -7.88 -3.20
CA ASN A 133 -22.00 -6.79 -2.28
C ASN A 133 -22.91 -5.56 -2.45
N ARG A 134 -23.27 -5.23 -3.69
CA ARG A 134 -24.18 -4.11 -4.01
C ARG A 134 -25.61 -4.39 -3.54
N ALA A 135 -26.13 -5.61 -3.75
CA ALA A 135 -27.44 -6.01 -3.24
C ALA A 135 -27.49 -5.99 -1.70
N GLU A 136 -26.42 -6.45 -1.03
CA GLU A 136 -26.28 -6.36 0.42
C GLU A 136 -26.32 -4.90 0.90
N LEU A 137 -25.60 -4.00 0.20
CA LEU A 137 -25.58 -2.57 0.51
C LEU A 137 -26.98 -1.95 0.39
N ARG A 138 -27.70 -2.23 -0.70
CA ARG A 138 -29.08 -1.76 -0.89
C ARG A 138 -30.01 -2.30 0.19
N GLN A 139 -29.92 -3.60 0.52
CA GLN A 139 -30.76 -4.22 1.55
C GLN A 139 -30.54 -3.56 2.91
N ARG A 140 -29.28 -3.37 3.32
CA ARG A 140 -28.94 -2.66 4.56
C ARG A 140 -29.40 -1.21 4.55
N GLY A 141 -29.35 -0.54 3.39
CA GLY A 141 -29.88 0.81 3.18
C GLY A 141 -31.39 0.91 3.40
N ARG A 142 -32.17 -0.08 2.92
CA ARG A 142 -33.63 -0.16 3.16
C ARG A 142 -33.93 -0.43 4.62
N MET A 143 -33.22 -1.38 5.24
CA MET A 143 -33.38 -1.67 6.67
C MET A 143 -33.07 -0.45 7.55
N GLU A 144 -32.04 0.33 7.22
CA GLU A 144 -31.73 1.58 7.94
C GLU A 144 -32.88 2.58 7.94
N GLN A 145 -33.59 2.69 6.82
CA GLN A 145 -34.73 3.61 6.69
C GLN A 145 -35.97 3.12 7.43
N GLN A 146 -36.17 1.81 7.53
CA GLN A 146 -37.31 1.18 8.22
C GLN A 146 -37.17 1.15 9.75
N LEU A 147 -35.97 1.43 10.28
CA LEU A 147 -35.71 1.40 11.72
C LEU A 147 -36.10 2.72 12.42
N ASP A 148 -37.09 2.67 13.31
CA ASP A 148 -37.52 3.85 14.08
C ASP A 148 -36.43 4.33 15.07
N SER A 149 -35.78 3.39 15.75
CA SER A 149 -34.82 3.68 16.83
C SER A 149 -33.52 4.29 16.31
N ARG A 150 -33.11 5.43 16.90
CA ARG A 150 -31.83 6.09 16.60
C ARG A 150 -30.62 5.18 16.87
N SER A 151 -30.66 4.36 17.93
CA SER A 151 -29.55 3.46 18.28
C SER A 151 -29.44 2.30 17.29
N ARG A 152 -30.57 1.73 16.85
CA ARG A 152 -30.58 0.68 15.83
C ARG A 152 -30.14 1.20 14.46
N ARG A 153 -30.59 2.41 14.07
CA ARG A 153 -30.08 3.09 12.86
C ARG A 153 -28.58 3.34 12.92
N ALA A 154 -28.07 3.79 14.06
CA ALA A 154 -26.63 3.98 14.23
C ALA A 154 -25.85 2.66 14.10
N ALA A 155 -26.38 1.55 14.62
CA ALA A 155 -25.80 0.21 14.43
C ALA A 155 -25.82 -0.22 12.96
N MET A 156 -26.96 -0.06 12.26
CA MET A 156 -27.06 -0.39 10.83
C MET A 156 -26.12 0.47 9.97
N ARG A 157 -25.98 1.76 10.26
CA ARG A 157 -25.01 2.65 9.60
C ARG A 157 -23.55 2.20 9.83
N ALA A 158 -23.26 1.59 10.98
CA ALA A 158 -21.95 1.02 11.25
C ALA A 158 -21.69 -0.23 10.38
N GLU A 159 -22.71 -1.07 10.16
CA GLU A 159 -22.61 -2.22 9.24
C GLU A 159 -22.50 -1.78 7.77
N ILE A 160 -23.27 -0.78 7.33
CA ILE A 160 -23.13 -0.16 5.99
C ILE A 160 -21.69 0.34 5.80
N ARG A 161 -21.12 0.97 6.83
CA ARG A 161 -19.72 1.44 6.76
C ARG A 161 -18.71 0.29 6.72
N LYS A 162 -18.94 -0.78 7.46
CA LYS A 162 -18.09 -1.98 7.43
C LYS A 162 -18.10 -2.58 6.02
N LEU A 163 -19.28 -2.69 5.41
CA LEU A 163 -19.43 -3.15 4.03
C LEU A 163 -18.74 -2.20 3.03
N ALA A 164 -18.90 -0.89 3.21
CA ALA A 164 -18.22 0.11 2.39
C ALA A 164 -16.69 -0.03 2.41
N LEU A 165 -16.12 -0.31 3.59
CA LEU A 165 -14.70 -0.56 3.77
C LEU A 165 -14.27 -1.86 3.05
N THR A 166 -15.04 -2.94 3.15
CA THR A 166 -14.70 -4.19 2.45
C THR A 166 -14.86 -4.11 0.94
N MET A 167 -15.74 -3.23 0.45
CA MET A 167 -15.96 -2.95 -0.97
C MET A 167 -14.93 -1.96 -1.57
N GLY A 168 -14.07 -1.33 -0.76
CA GLY A 168 -13.10 -0.33 -1.23
C GLY A 168 -13.71 1.05 -1.56
N VAL A 169 -14.98 1.30 -1.22
CA VAL A 169 -15.73 2.53 -1.60
C VAL A 169 -15.81 3.57 -0.47
N ALA A 170 -15.18 3.30 0.67
CA ALA A 170 -15.12 4.23 1.78
C ALA A 170 -14.10 5.35 1.50
N GLU A 171 -14.41 6.54 1.99
CA GLU A 171 -13.56 7.72 1.80
C GLU A 171 -12.15 7.51 2.40
N GLY A 172 -11.14 7.84 1.59
CA GLY A 172 -9.72 7.68 1.93
C GLY A 172 -9.12 6.32 1.57
N GLN A 173 -9.91 5.35 1.05
CA GLN A 173 -9.36 4.12 0.48
C GLN A 173 -8.79 4.37 -0.92
N PRO A 174 -7.81 3.57 -1.37
CA PRO A 174 -7.33 3.61 -2.75
C PRO A 174 -8.50 3.42 -3.72
N ASN A 175 -8.52 4.19 -4.81
CA ASN A 175 -9.51 4.09 -5.90
C ASN A 175 -10.99 4.26 -5.50
N ALA A 176 -11.30 4.65 -4.26
CA ALA A 176 -12.67 4.78 -3.77
C ALA A 176 -13.51 5.77 -4.60
N GLU A 177 -12.89 6.84 -5.10
CA GLU A 177 -13.57 7.81 -5.96
C GLU A 177 -14.05 7.16 -7.26
N LEU A 178 -13.15 6.49 -7.98
CA LEU A 178 -13.47 5.73 -9.20
C LEU A 178 -14.49 4.62 -8.92
N LEU A 179 -14.31 3.81 -7.87
CA LEU A 179 -15.26 2.75 -7.51
C LEU A 179 -16.67 3.30 -7.22
N ARG A 180 -16.78 4.49 -6.63
CA ARG A 180 -18.09 5.10 -6.37
C ARG A 180 -18.80 5.56 -7.65
N THR A 181 -18.08 5.89 -8.72
CA THR A 181 -18.70 6.20 -10.02
C THR A 181 -19.34 4.96 -10.67
N LEU A 182 -18.93 3.76 -10.26
CA LEU A 182 -19.51 2.49 -10.72
C LEU A 182 -20.77 2.09 -9.93
N LEU A 183 -21.12 2.84 -8.88
CA LEU A 183 -22.31 2.63 -8.06
C LEU A 183 -23.49 3.49 -8.54
N THR A 184 -24.71 3.02 -8.31
CA THR A 184 -25.91 3.83 -8.56
C THR A 184 -26.00 5.02 -7.62
N GLU A 185 -26.80 6.02 -7.98
CA GLU A 185 -27.05 7.18 -7.13
C GLU A 185 -27.69 6.79 -5.77
N GLU A 186 -28.57 5.78 -5.77
CA GLU A 186 -29.13 5.19 -4.54
C GLU A 186 -28.04 4.60 -3.65
N GLU A 187 -27.14 3.79 -4.23
CA GLU A 187 -26.03 3.15 -3.52
C GLU A 187 -25.09 4.19 -2.90
N ARG A 188 -24.72 5.23 -3.66
CA ARG A 188 -23.92 6.36 -3.17
C ARG A 188 -24.60 7.09 -2.02
N ALA A 189 -25.91 7.35 -2.13
CA ALA A 189 -26.68 7.98 -1.06
C ALA A 189 -26.73 7.11 0.22
N ILE A 190 -26.79 5.78 0.10
CA ILE A 190 -26.71 4.86 1.25
C ILE A 190 -25.33 4.97 1.92
N LEU A 191 -24.25 4.96 1.12
CA LEU A 191 -22.88 5.10 1.62
C LEU A 191 -22.68 6.44 2.36
N ASP A 192 -23.24 7.54 1.83
CA ASP A 192 -23.15 8.86 2.46
C ASP A 192 -23.91 8.94 3.79
N ARG A 193 -25.07 8.29 3.90
CA ARG A 193 -25.75 8.14 5.21
C ARG A 193 -24.92 7.30 6.19
N GLY A 194 -24.17 6.31 5.69
CA GLY A 194 -23.26 5.47 6.46
C GLY A 194 -22.01 6.18 7.01
N LYS A 195 -21.58 7.30 6.40
CA LYS A 195 -20.37 8.04 6.78
C LYS A 195 -20.37 8.52 8.24
N GLY A 196 -21.54 8.85 8.80
CA GLY A 196 -21.76 9.23 10.20
C GLY A 196 -20.93 10.43 10.71
N SER A 197 -21.44 11.18 11.69
CA SER A 197 -20.98 12.53 12.02
C SER A 197 -19.68 12.65 12.84
N GLY A 198 -18.72 11.72 12.78
CA GLY A 198 -17.51 11.91 13.61
C GLY A 198 -16.39 10.88 13.60
N ARG A 199 -16.35 9.93 12.66
CA ARG A 199 -15.24 8.97 12.57
C ARG A 199 -14.70 8.90 11.15
N GLU A 200 -13.44 9.27 11.00
CA GLU A 200 -12.65 8.97 9.80
C GLU A 200 -12.64 7.43 9.62
N PRO A 201 -13.09 6.90 8.45
CA PRO A 201 -13.25 5.46 8.22
C PRO A 201 -11.96 4.67 8.46
N LEU A 202 -10.82 5.33 8.24
CA LEU A 202 -9.48 4.75 8.29
C LEU A 202 -8.64 5.23 9.50
N ASP A 203 -9.30 5.64 10.59
CA ASP A 203 -8.65 6.03 11.84
C ASP A 203 -7.93 4.83 12.49
N GLU A 204 -6.59 4.86 12.51
CA GLU A 204 -5.69 3.85 13.11
C GLU A 204 -5.83 3.66 14.62
N ARG A 205 -6.58 4.53 15.28
CA ARG A 205 -6.71 4.53 16.74
C ARG A 205 -7.85 3.64 17.21
N VAL A 206 -7.63 3.01 18.36
CA VAL A 206 -8.66 2.29 19.13
C VAL A 206 -9.86 3.22 19.42
N ARG A 207 -11.07 2.64 19.45
CA ARG A 207 -12.29 3.34 19.84
C ARG A 207 -12.12 4.03 21.20
N PRO A 208 -12.69 5.23 21.43
CA PRO A 208 -12.53 5.94 22.70
C PRO A 208 -13.03 5.11 23.89
N ALA A 209 -14.05 4.28 23.72
CA ALA A 209 -14.49 3.31 24.72
C ALA A 209 -13.38 2.32 25.12
N GLY A 210 -12.52 1.90 24.20
CA GLY A 210 -11.37 1.04 24.49
C GLY A 210 -10.31 1.76 25.34
N TYR A 211 -10.03 3.03 25.05
CA TYR A 211 -9.14 3.85 25.90
C TYR A 211 -9.71 4.03 27.30
N VAL A 212 -11.02 4.33 27.40
CA VAL A 212 -11.70 4.49 28.70
C VAL A 212 -11.69 3.15 29.46
N ALA A 213 -12.05 2.04 28.82
CA ALA A 213 -12.02 0.71 29.43
C ALA A 213 -10.61 0.34 29.92
N LYS A 214 -9.56 0.57 29.10
CA LYS A 214 -8.16 0.39 29.52
C LYS A 214 -7.84 1.19 30.78
N SER A 215 -8.25 2.47 30.82
CA SER A 215 -7.98 3.34 31.96
C SER A 215 -8.77 2.96 33.22
N LEU A 216 -10.03 2.54 33.08
CA LEU A 216 -10.91 2.14 34.18
C LEU A 216 -10.51 0.77 34.74
N VAL A 217 -10.25 -0.21 33.89
CA VAL A 217 -9.81 -1.54 34.33
C VAL A 217 -8.39 -1.46 34.93
N GLY A 218 -7.48 -0.67 34.36
CA GLY A 218 -6.13 -0.52 34.93
C GLY A 218 -6.08 0.38 36.15
N SER A 219 -6.34 1.67 35.97
CA SER A 219 -6.21 2.68 37.04
C SER A 219 -7.43 2.77 37.94
N GLY A 220 -8.63 2.48 37.43
CA GLY A 220 -9.87 2.51 38.23
C GLY A 220 -9.93 1.37 39.26
N THR A 221 -9.52 0.15 38.91
CA THR A 221 -9.43 -0.97 39.87
C THR A 221 -8.40 -0.71 40.97
N ALA A 222 -7.23 -0.16 40.62
CA ALA A 222 -6.24 0.26 41.59
C ALA A 222 -6.79 1.40 42.49
N ALA A 223 -7.53 2.36 41.94
CA ALA A 223 -8.17 3.41 42.71
C ALA A 223 -9.23 2.87 43.68
N VAL A 224 -10.02 1.88 43.26
CA VAL A 224 -11.00 1.19 44.12
C VAL A 224 -10.28 0.40 45.21
N ALA A 225 -9.23 -0.36 44.89
CA ALA A 225 -8.45 -1.11 45.88
C ALA A 225 -7.84 -0.18 46.95
N VAL A 226 -7.25 0.95 46.52
CA VAL A 226 -6.73 1.97 47.44
C VAL A 226 -7.85 2.60 48.27
N GLY A 227 -9.00 2.92 47.65
CA GLY A 227 -10.15 3.49 48.35
C GLY A 227 -10.75 2.53 49.39
N VAL A 228 -10.88 1.24 49.06
CA VAL A 228 -11.36 0.20 49.98
C VAL A 228 -10.38 0.01 51.13
N ALA A 229 -9.08 -0.02 50.85
CA ALA A 229 -8.05 -0.13 51.89
C ALA A 229 -8.05 1.08 52.82
N ALA A 230 -8.18 2.30 52.28
CA ALA A 230 -8.28 3.51 53.09
C ALA A 230 -9.56 3.56 53.93
N ALA A 231 -10.70 3.12 53.37
CA ALA A 231 -11.95 3.02 54.11
C ALA A 231 -11.88 1.99 55.25
N ALA A 232 -11.27 0.83 54.99
CA ALA A 232 -11.08 -0.22 55.99
C ALA A 232 -10.12 0.24 57.11
N PHE A 233 -9.04 0.94 56.76
CA PHE A 233 -8.04 1.42 57.71
C PHE A 233 -8.56 2.58 58.58
N THR A 234 -9.32 3.52 58.00
CA THR A 234 -9.84 4.69 58.71
C THR A 234 -11.21 4.47 59.35
N GLY A 235 -11.88 3.35 59.04
CA GLY A 235 -13.26 3.08 59.44
C GLY A 235 -14.31 3.97 58.73
N ASN A 236 -13.91 4.82 57.78
CA ASN A 236 -14.79 5.79 57.13
C ASN A 236 -14.88 5.56 55.61
N PRO A 237 -16.05 5.12 55.08
CA PRO A 237 -16.22 4.91 53.64
C PRO A 237 -16.11 6.19 52.81
N LEU A 238 -16.38 7.36 53.40
CA LEU A 238 -16.25 8.66 52.72
C LEU A 238 -14.78 8.97 52.38
N VAL A 239 -13.82 8.55 53.20
CA VAL A 239 -12.38 8.70 52.91
C VAL A 239 -12.01 7.86 51.69
N GLY A 240 -12.49 6.62 51.62
CA GLY A 240 -12.29 5.75 50.46
C GLY A 240 -12.88 6.33 49.18
N LEU A 241 -14.10 6.88 49.25
CA LEU A 241 -14.77 7.52 48.12
C LEU A 241 -14.04 8.81 47.67
N GLY A 242 -13.52 9.60 48.62
CA GLY A 242 -12.73 10.80 48.37
C GLY A 242 -11.39 10.56 47.67
N ILE A 243 -10.86 9.33 47.74
CA ILE A 243 -9.64 8.92 47.03
C ILE A 243 -9.98 8.27 45.68
N ALA A 244 -10.97 7.37 45.65
CA ALA A 244 -11.30 6.61 44.46
C ALA A 244 -11.95 7.46 43.36
N ALA A 245 -12.96 8.29 43.69
CA ALA A 245 -13.77 8.99 42.68
C ALA A 245 -12.97 10.03 41.86
N PRO A 246 -12.16 10.93 42.45
CA PRO A 246 -11.31 11.85 41.67
C PRO A 246 -10.30 11.11 40.79
N THR A 247 -9.77 9.98 41.25
CA THR A 247 -8.80 9.18 40.49
C THR A 247 -9.44 8.49 39.28
N ILE A 248 -10.67 7.98 39.43
CA ILE A 248 -11.46 7.39 38.33
C ILE A 248 -11.79 8.46 37.28
N ALA A 249 -12.22 9.66 37.71
CA ALA A 249 -12.51 10.76 36.82
C ALA A 249 -11.26 11.24 36.05
N ASN A 250 -10.12 11.35 36.74
CA ASN A 250 -8.83 11.61 36.12
C ASN A 250 -8.46 10.55 35.07
N ALA A 251 -8.65 9.26 35.37
CA ALA A 251 -8.36 8.18 34.43
C ALA A 251 -9.25 8.24 33.18
N ALA A 252 -10.57 8.44 33.34
CA ALA A 252 -11.52 8.52 32.23
C ALA A 252 -11.29 9.75 31.34
N ALA A 253 -11.06 10.93 31.92
CA ALA A 253 -10.71 12.13 31.16
C ALA A 253 -9.33 11.99 30.50
N GLY A 254 -8.38 11.35 31.19
CA GLY A 254 -7.05 10.99 30.69
C GLY A 254 -7.12 10.19 29.40
N ALA A 255 -7.92 9.12 29.38
CA ALA A 255 -8.14 8.27 28.21
C ALA A 255 -8.59 9.05 26.95
N LEU A 256 -9.51 10.01 27.10
CA LEU A 256 -9.99 10.82 25.98
C LEU A 256 -8.88 11.75 25.45
N THR A 257 -8.07 12.31 26.35
CA THR A 257 -6.96 13.18 25.97
C THR A 257 -5.76 12.42 25.40
N GLU A 258 -5.52 11.18 25.84
CA GLU A 258 -4.51 10.27 25.27
C GLU A 258 -4.78 10.03 23.78
N ARG A 259 -6.03 9.69 23.43
CA ARG A 259 -6.44 9.53 22.02
C ARG A 259 -6.26 10.80 21.17
N LYS A 260 -6.45 11.98 21.77
CA LYS A 260 -6.22 13.26 21.07
C LYS A 260 -4.72 13.49 20.83
N LEU A 261 -3.89 13.22 21.84
CA LEU A 261 -2.43 13.34 21.71
C LEU A 261 -1.88 12.36 20.67
N ASP A 262 -2.39 11.15 20.60
CA ASP A 262 -1.98 10.16 19.60
C ASP A 262 -2.21 10.65 18.17
N ARG A 263 -3.31 11.37 17.91
CA ARG A 263 -3.54 12.05 16.61
C ARG A 263 -2.39 13.01 16.27
N GLN A 264 -2.09 13.90 17.22
CA GLN A 264 -1.10 14.95 17.05
C GLN A 264 0.32 14.40 16.93
N ARG A 265 0.59 13.24 17.54
CA ARG A 265 1.83 12.49 17.37
C ARG A 265 1.94 11.93 15.96
N THR A 266 0.90 11.30 15.43
CA THR A 266 0.90 10.77 14.06
C THR A 266 1.12 11.89 13.03
N ASP A 267 0.42 13.02 13.17
CA ASP A 267 0.54 14.16 12.26
C ASP A 267 1.96 14.75 12.26
N ALA A 268 2.60 14.85 13.44
CA ALA A 268 3.96 15.38 13.57
C ALA A 268 5.04 14.46 12.97
N ARG A 269 4.79 13.15 12.89
CA ARG A 269 5.78 12.16 12.42
C ARG A 269 5.87 12.07 10.90
N ARG A 270 4.75 12.27 10.20
CA ARG A 270 4.65 12.08 8.73
C ARG A 270 5.71 12.85 7.94
N PRO A 271 5.99 14.14 8.22
CA PRO A 271 7.01 14.88 7.47
C PRO A 271 8.41 14.28 7.61
N ALA A 272 8.80 13.86 8.83
CA ALA A 272 10.11 13.25 9.05
C ALA A 272 10.27 11.93 8.28
N TYR A 273 9.23 11.09 8.23
CA TYR A 273 9.26 9.86 7.44
C TYR A 273 9.43 10.13 5.94
N LYS A 274 8.77 11.17 5.41
CA LYS A 274 8.87 11.56 4.00
C LYS A 274 10.28 12.05 3.64
N GLU A 275 10.92 12.84 4.51
CA GLU A 275 12.30 13.27 4.27
C GLU A 275 13.29 12.10 4.36
N ASP A 276 13.13 11.21 5.35
CA ASP A 276 13.97 10.01 5.46
C ASP A 276 13.78 9.08 4.23
N GLU A 277 12.58 9.04 3.65
CA GLU A 277 12.27 8.27 2.42
C GLU A 277 12.95 8.85 1.17
N LYS A 278 12.94 10.18 1.00
CA LYS A 278 13.68 10.84 -0.09
C LYS A 278 15.18 10.56 -0.01
N GLN A 279 15.74 10.60 1.20
CA GLN A 279 17.14 10.27 1.43
C GLN A 279 17.45 8.82 1.02
N ARG A 280 16.59 7.87 1.39
CA ARG A 280 16.76 6.45 1.03
C ARG A 280 16.62 6.20 -0.48
N ALA A 281 15.68 6.85 -1.14
CA ALA A 281 15.53 6.77 -2.60
C ALA A 281 16.75 7.31 -3.34
N PHE A 282 17.45 8.30 -2.77
CA PHE A 282 18.73 8.79 -3.29
C PHE A 282 19.88 7.79 -3.02
N ASP A 283 20.01 7.30 -1.79
CA ASP A 283 21.12 6.41 -1.41
C ASP A 283 21.01 5.01 -2.06
N TYR A 284 19.79 4.53 -2.36
CA TYR A 284 19.51 3.22 -2.96
C TYR A 284 18.53 3.37 -4.15
N PRO A 285 19.02 3.80 -5.32
CA PRO A 285 18.14 4.15 -6.44
C PRO A 285 17.53 2.94 -7.17
N GLY A 286 17.99 1.71 -6.93
CA GLY A 286 17.47 0.51 -7.61
C GLY A 286 17.54 0.64 -9.14
N LEU A 287 16.44 0.32 -9.84
CA LEU A 287 16.33 0.49 -11.30
C LEU A 287 16.56 1.95 -11.76
N ARG A 288 16.21 2.95 -10.93
CA ARG A 288 16.43 4.36 -11.25
C ARG A 288 17.92 4.68 -11.41
N GLY A 289 18.79 3.93 -10.73
CA GLY A 289 20.24 4.12 -10.79
C GLY A 289 20.86 3.74 -12.14
N ASN A 290 20.14 2.95 -12.94
CA ASN A 290 20.58 2.55 -14.29
C ASN A 290 20.12 3.53 -15.37
N LEU A 291 19.32 4.53 -15.02
CA LEU A 291 18.87 5.55 -15.96
C LEU A 291 20.00 6.54 -16.26
N ASP A 292 20.13 6.93 -17.52
CA ASP A 292 21.11 7.89 -18.04
C ASP A 292 20.57 9.34 -18.01
N GLY A 293 19.73 9.66 -17.02
CA GLY A 293 19.18 11.00 -16.80
C GLY A 293 20.18 11.96 -16.14
N ALA A 294 19.74 13.20 -15.87
CA ALA A 294 20.51 14.13 -15.04
C ALA A 294 20.80 13.53 -13.65
N GLU A 295 22.02 13.76 -13.14
CA GLU A 295 22.41 13.26 -11.82
C GLU A 295 21.47 13.84 -10.75
N PRO A 296 20.85 12.99 -9.92
CA PRO A 296 19.92 13.46 -8.90
C PRO A 296 20.66 14.37 -7.90
N VAL A 297 20.04 15.48 -7.52
CA VAL A 297 20.57 16.35 -6.47
C VAL A 297 20.32 15.69 -5.12
N ARG A 298 21.37 15.58 -4.29
CA ARG A 298 21.23 15.03 -2.94
C ARG A 298 20.25 15.90 -2.13
N PRO A 299 19.20 15.32 -1.54
CA PRO A 299 18.27 16.10 -0.72
C PRO A 299 18.99 16.66 0.51
N ASP A 300 18.55 17.85 0.94
CA ASP A 300 19.09 18.48 2.16
C ASP A 300 18.80 17.61 3.38
N VAL A 301 19.79 17.45 4.26
CA VAL A 301 19.63 16.71 5.52
C VAL A 301 18.85 17.56 6.52
N VAL A 302 17.52 17.58 6.40
CA VAL A 302 16.64 18.34 7.28
C VAL A 302 16.25 17.51 8.50
N LYS A 303 16.76 17.88 9.69
CA LYS A 303 16.31 17.30 10.97
C LYS A 303 14.98 17.92 11.40
N LEU A 304 13.87 17.44 10.85
CA LEU A 304 12.53 17.87 11.26
C LEU A 304 12.20 17.40 12.69
N PRO A 305 11.37 18.16 13.45
CA PRO A 305 10.92 17.75 14.77
C PRO A 305 10.10 16.46 14.67
N ARG A 306 10.58 15.41 15.36
CA ARG A 306 10.02 14.05 15.31
C ARG A 306 8.92 13.81 16.36
N THR A 307 8.59 14.83 17.15
CA THR A 307 7.55 14.80 18.19
C THR A 307 6.68 16.05 18.16
N THR A 308 5.48 15.95 18.75
CA THR A 308 4.55 17.07 18.83
C THR A 308 5.00 18.13 19.84
N THR A 309 4.39 19.31 19.81
CA THR A 309 4.74 20.44 20.68
C THR A 309 4.45 20.13 22.15
N TRP A 310 5.24 20.68 23.07
CA TRP A 310 5.04 20.48 24.51
C TRP A 310 3.65 20.88 24.99
N GLY A 311 3.06 21.92 24.41
CA GLY A 311 1.69 22.37 24.75
C GLY A 311 0.64 21.25 24.61
N ASN A 312 0.83 20.29 23.69
CA ASN A 312 -0.07 19.15 23.54
C ASN A 312 0.08 18.13 24.69
N TYR A 313 1.31 17.87 25.14
CA TYR A 313 1.58 17.05 26.33
C TYR A 313 1.04 17.71 27.60
N PHE A 314 1.22 19.02 27.75
CA PHE A 314 0.68 19.75 28.89
C PHE A 314 -0.85 19.69 28.93
N ARG A 315 -1.52 19.91 27.78
CA ARG A 315 -2.98 19.78 27.67
C ARG A 315 -3.50 18.38 28.01
N ARG A 316 -2.73 17.32 27.71
CA ARG A 316 -3.06 15.95 28.09
C ARG A 316 -3.14 15.77 29.61
N HIS A 317 -2.24 16.36 30.38
CA HIS A 317 -2.22 16.17 31.82
C HIS A 317 -3.07 17.21 32.58
N LEU A 318 -3.25 18.40 32.00
CA LEU A 318 -4.08 19.47 32.59
C LEU A 318 -5.58 19.13 32.61
N LYS A 319 -6.16 18.66 31.49
CA LYS A 319 -7.60 18.40 31.42
C LYS A 319 -8.09 17.30 32.38
N PRO A 320 -7.40 16.17 32.53
CA PRO A 320 -7.74 15.15 33.52
C PRO A 320 -7.63 15.67 34.95
N THR A 321 -6.62 16.49 35.22
CA THR A 321 -6.45 17.17 36.51
C THR A 321 -7.66 18.05 36.83
N LEU A 322 -8.14 18.84 35.86
CA LEU A 322 -9.33 19.68 36.02
C LEU A 322 -10.59 18.83 36.29
N ALA A 323 -10.73 17.67 35.64
CA ALA A 323 -11.82 16.74 35.91
C ALA A 323 -11.75 16.15 37.33
N ALA A 324 -10.56 15.80 37.80
CA ALA A 324 -10.33 15.33 39.17
C ALA A 324 -10.68 16.41 40.20
N ALA A 325 -10.25 17.66 39.95
CA ALA A 325 -10.56 18.81 40.79
C ALA A 325 -12.06 19.11 40.82
N ALA A 326 -12.76 19.00 39.68
CA ALA A 326 -14.21 19.18 39.62
C ALA A 326 -14.96 18.12 40.45
N VAL A 327 -14.57 16.85 40.36
CA VAL A 327 -15.17 15.78 41.18
C VAL A 327 -14.84 15.97 42.66
N ALA A 328 -13.61 16.35 43.01
CA ALA A 328 -13.26 16.67 44.38
C ALA A 328 -14.08 17.86 44.94
N GLY A 329 -14.25 18.92 44.14
CA GLY A 329 -15.08 20.07 44.47
C GLY A 329 -16.56 19.69 44.66
N ALA A 330 -17.09 18.79 43.83
CA ALA A 330 -18.46 18.29 43.95
C ALA A 330 -18.68 17.39 45.19
N LEU A 331 -17.63 16.69 45.64
CA LEU A 331 -17.67 15.81 46.82
C LEU A 331 -17.51 16.58 48.14
N THR A 332 -16.87 17.75 48.11
CA THR A 332 -16.56 18.55 49.31
C THR A 332 -17.80 18.98 50.12
N PRO A 333 -18.92 19.43 49.50
CA PRO A 333 -20.17 19.75 50.22
C PRO A 333 -20.79 18.57 50.96
N PHE A 334 -20.44 17.33 50.58
CA PHE A 334 -20.94 16.10 51.21
C PHE A 334 -20.01 15.57 52.31
N GLY A 335 -19.08 16.40 52.80
CA GLY A 335 -18.15 16.03 53.88
C GLY A 335 -17.04 15.06 53.46
N VAL A 336 -16.81 14.88 52.15
CA VAL A 336 -15.80 13.98 51.62
C VAL A 336 -14.47 14.74 51.41
N PRO A 337 -13.37 14.35 52.08
CA PRO A 337 -12.09 15.06 51.99
C PRO A 337 -11.33 14.70 50.70
N ALA A 338 -11.79 15.21 49.54
CA ALA A 338 -11.27 14.85 48.22
C ALA A 338 -10.22 15.84 47.64
N TRP A 339 -10.07 17.05 48.21
CA TRP A 339 -9.17 18.10 47.69
C TRP A 339 -7.69 17.74 47.77
N SER A 340 -7.26 17.01 48.80
CA SER A 340 -5.88 16.53 48.94
C SER A 340 -5.48 15.65 47.75
N THR A 341 -6.37 14.73 47.34
CA THR A 341 -6.19 13.87 46.17
C THR A 341 -6.08 14.68 44.87
N ALA A 342 -6.94 15.71 44.70
CA ALA A 342 -6.92 16.57 43.52
C ALA A 342 -5.64 17.41 43.41
N MET A 343 -5.15 17.97 44.52
CA MET A 343 -3.91 18.76 44.55
C MET A 343 -2.69 17.91 44.19
N VAL A 344 -2.63 16.65 44.63
CA VAL A 344 -1.52 15.78 44.23
C VAL A 344 -1.59 15.37 42.77
N ILE A 345 -2.79 15.14 42.23
CA ILE A 345 -2.96 14.92 40.78
C ILE A 345 -2.41 16.14 40.02
N ALA A 346 -2.75 17.36 40.46
CA ALA A 346 -2.32 18.61 39.85
C ALA A 346 -0.82 18.85 39.89
N SER A 347 -0.17 18.65 41.05
CA SER A 347 1.28 18.83 41.17
C SER A 347 2.07 17.85 40.30
N SER A 348 1.53 16.64 40.06
CA SER A 348 2.17 15.64 39.20
C SER A 348 2.05 15.90 37.69
N ALA A 349 1.08 16.71 37.26
CA ALA A 349 0.74 16.89 35.84
C ALA A 349 1.85 17.57 35.04
N LEU A 350 2.49 18.60 35.61
CA LEU A 350 3.60 19.33 34.98
C LEU A 350 4.81 18.41 34.76
N ALA A 351 5.25 17.72 35.81
CA ALA A 351 6.37 16.78 35.75
C ALA A 351 6.11 15.65 34.75
N LYS A 352 4.91 15.06 34.76
CA LYS A 352 4.50 14.01 33.80
C LYS A 352 4.49 14.51 32.36
N SER A 353 4.06 15.75 32.11
CA SER A 353 4.03 16.31 30.75
C SER A 353 5.42 16.49 30.13
N LEU A 354 6.40 16.95 30.91
CA LEU A 354 7.79 17.12 30.46
C LEU A 354 8.47 15.76 30.26
N ALA A 355 8.31 14.87 31.24
CA ALA A 355 8.84 13.51 31.21
C ALA A 355 8.37 12.73 29.98
N GLU A 356 7.07 12.74 29.75
CA GLU A 356 6.48 11.98 28.66
C GLU A 356 6.98 12.47 27.30
N ARG A 357 7.14 13.79 27.13
CA ARG A 357 7.73 14.36 25.92
C ARG A 357 9.18 13.89 25.72
N LEU A 358 10.00 13.91 26.77
CA LEU A 358 11.41 13.49 26.69
C LEU A 358 11.52 12.00 26.34
N VAL A 359 10.75 11.16 27.03
CA VAL A 359 10.71 9.71 26.80
C VAL A 359 10.21 9.38 25.39
N ASP A 360 9.17 10.05 24.93
CA ASP A 360 8.66 9.88 23.57
C ASP A 360 9.66 10.31 22.51
N THR A 361 10.37 11.43 22.73
CA THR A 361 11.37 11.94 21.80
C THR A 361 12.49 10.91 21.64
N LYS A 362 13.00 10.37 22.75
CA LYS A 362 14.02 9.32 22.73
C LYS A 362 13.51 8.02 22.12
N LYS A 363 12.32 7.53 22.53
CA LYS A 363 11.70 6.32 21.94
C LYS A 363 11.49 6.48 20.43
N MET A 364 11.10 7.66 19.98
CA MET A 364 10.90 7.93 18.55
C MET A 364 12.21 7.99 17.78
N GLU A 365 13.26 8.62 18.33
CA GLU A 365 14.60 8.62 17.74
C GLU A 365 15.11 7.19 17.50
N PHE A 366 15.02 6.32 18.50
CA PHE A 366 15.42 4.90 18.37
C PHE A 366 14.55 4.12 17.38
N ARG A 367 13.24 4.35 17.37
CA ARG A 367 12.34 3.70 16.40
C ARG A 367 12.67 4.12 14.98
N LEU A 368 12.90 5.41 14.74
CA LEU A 368 13.25 5.92 13.42
C LEU A 368 14.61 5.40 12.97
N SER A 369 15.63 5.43 13.83
CA SER A 369 16.94 4.90 13.48
C SER A 369 16.90 3.41 13.15
N ARG A 370 16.07 2.62 13.85
CA ARG A 370 15.87 1.20 13.54
C ARG A 370 15.12 0.99 12.24
N VAL A 371 14.04 1.76 12.00
CA VAL A 371 13.31 1.69 10.72
C VAL A 371 14.24 2.04 9.58
N ASP A 372 15.02 3.10 9.73
CA ASP A 372 15.99 3.54 8.74
C ASP A 372 17.06 2.46 8.50
N ALA A 373 17.67 1.89 9.54
CA ALA A 373 18.63 0.81 9.40
C ALA A 373 18.03 -0.46 8.74
N THR A 374 16.79 -0.80 9.09
CA THR A 374 16.08 -1.95 8.51
C THR A 374 15.79 -1.73 7.03
N GLU A 375 15.29 -0.54 6.67
CA GLU A 375 15.02 -0.19 5.27
C GLU A 375 16.32 -0.09 4.46
N ARG A 376 17.40 0.48 5.01
CA ARG A 376 18.71 0.50 4.34
C ARG A 376 19.25 -0.90 4.11
N HIS A 377 19.20 -1.77 5.11
CA HIS A 377 19.65 -3.15 4.95
C HIS A 377 18.82 -3.90 3.89
N ARG A 378 17.51 -3.67 3.87
CA ARG A 378 16.58 -4.22 2.87
C ARG A 378 16.88 -3.70 1.46
N LEU A 379 17.06 -2.39 1.30
CA LEU A 379 17.34 -1.76 0.00
C LEU A 379 18.75 -2.08 -0.50
N ALA A 380 19.69 -2.38 0.40
CA ALA A 380 21.04 -2.85 0.08
C ALA A 380 21.10 -4.35 -0.24
N ASP A 381 20.02 -5.11 0.00
CA ASP A 381 20.02 -6.56 -0.16
C ASP A 381 20.14 -6.94 -1.66
N PRO A 382 21.23 -7.60 -2.09
CA PRO A 382 21.35 -8.02 -3.49
C PRO A 382 20.32 -9.09 -3.88
N GLN A 383 19.72 -9.78 -2.91
CA GLN A 383 18.66 -10.77 -3.16
C GLN A 383 17.28 -10.12 -3.34
N LEU A 384 17.14 -8.80 -3.17
CA LEU A 384 15.90 -8.11 -3.49
C LEU A 384 15.64 -8.16 -5.01
N TYR A 385 14.45 -8.60 -5.43
CA TYR A 385 14.13 -8.78 -6.86
C TYR A 385 14.45 -7.55 -7.73
N VAL A 386 14.15 -6.34 -7.25
CA VAL A 386 14.46 -5.08 -7.95
C VAL A 386 15.97 -4.86 -8.13
N ASN A 387 16.77 -5.24 -7.13
CA ASN A 387 18.24 -5.15 -7.22
C ASN A 387 18.82 -6.24 -8.14
N GLN A 388 18.24 -7.44 -8.12
CA GLN A 388 18.56 -8.50 -9.08
C GLN A 388 18.23 -8.06 -10.52
N LEU A 389 17.08 -7.43 -10.75
CA LEU A 389 16.71 -6.85 -12.05
C LEU A 389 17.70 -5.75 -12.48
N ALA A 390 18.08 -4.85 -11.57
CA ALA A 390 19.04 -3.79 -11.87
C ALA A 390 20.41 -4.37 -12.26
N ALA A 391 20.87 -5.42 -11.57
CA ALA A 391 22.08 -6.14 -11.91
C ALA A 391 21.96 -6.85 -13.26
N GLU A 392 20.81 -7.49 -13.54
CA GLU A 392 20.54 -8.17 -14.81
C GLU A 392 20.58 -7.22 -16.01
N PHE A 393 19.90 -6.07 -15.94
CA PHE A 393 19.97 -5.07 -17.01
C PHE A 393 21.40 -4.56 -17.23
N THR A 394 22.17 -4.39 -16.15
CA THR A 394 23.57 -3.95 -16.23
C THR A 394 24.44 -5.02 -16.89
N ASP A 395 24.23 -6.30 -16.57
CA ASP A 395 24.96 -7.42 -17.18
C ASP A 395 24.63 -7.55 -18.67
N LEU A 396 23.35 -7.55 -19.04
CA LEU A 396 22.91 -7.59 -20.44
C LEU A 396 23.48 -6.43 -21.25
N GLN A 397 23.48 -5.22 -20.70
CA GLN A 397 24.10 -4.06 -21.34
C GLN A 397 25.60 -4.25 -21.54
N ALA A 398 26.33 -4.68 -20.50
CA ALA A 398 27.77 -4.91 -20.59
C ALA A 398 28.12 -6.03 -21.59
N ARG A 399 27.28 -7.06 -21.69
CA ARG A 399 27.41 -8.13 -22.70
C ARG A 399 27.23 -7.60 -24.11
N LEU A 400 26.16 -6.84 -24.37
CA LEU A 400 25.94 -6.20 -25.67
C LEU A 400 27.07 -5.23 -26.02
N ASP A 401 27.55 -4.42 -25.08
CA ASP A 401 28.66 -3.50 -25.30
C ASP A 401 29.96 -4.26 -25.68
N ARG A 402 30.22 -5.42 -25.06
CA ARG A 402 31.34 -6.31 -25.45
C ARG A 402 31.17 -6.90 -26.85
N VAL A 403 29.96 -7.35 -27.21
CA VAL A 403 29.64 -7.84 -28.55
C VAL A 403 29.90 -6.74 -29.59
N VAL A 404 29.41 -5.53 -29.34
CA VAL A 404 29.62 -4.37 -30.22
C VAL A 404 31.11 -4.00 -30.34
N ALA A 405 31.84 -3.96 -29.22
CA ALA A 405 33.27 -3.65 -29.22
C ALA A 405 34.10 -4.72 -29.97
N THR A 406 33.77 -6.00 -29.78
CA THR A 406 34.48 -7.11 -30.42
C THR A 406 34.24 -7.11 -31.93
N ALA A 407 33.01 -6.88 -32.38
CA ALA A 407 32.70 -6.75 -33.81
C ALA A 407 33.35 -5.51 -34.45
N ALA A 408 33.43 -4.38 -33.73
CA ALA A 408 34.16 -3.21 -34.21
C ALA A 408 35.67 -3.46 -34.34
N ASN A 409 36.25 -4.23 -33.41
CA ASN A 409 37.67 -4.56 -33.39
C ASN A 409 38.05 -5.70 -34.35
N ALA A 410 37.09 -6.50 -34.83
CA ALA A 410 37.32 -7.56 -35.83
C ALA A 410 37.78 -7.02 -37.21
N HIS A 411 37.82 -5.70 -37.42
CA HIS A 411 38.32 -5.04 -38.65
C HIS A 411 39.61 -4.23 -38.44
N VAL A 412 40.21 -4.27 -37.26
CA VAL A 412 41.49 -3.59 -36.96
C VAL A 412 42.43 -4.58 -36.29
N ALA A 413 43.60 -4.81 -36.90
CA ALA A 413 44.62 -5.69 -36.35
C ALA A 413 44.99 -5.30 -34.90
N PRO A 414 45.28 -6.26 -34.01
CA PRO A 414 45.46 -6.00 -32.60
C PRO A 414 46.73 -5.18 -32.37
N SER A 415 46.58 -3.99 -31.77
CA SER A 415 47.70 -3.27 -31.18
C SER A 415 47.39 -2.94 -29.71
N SER A 416 48.30 -3.42 -28.87
CA SER A 416 48.53 -3.12 -27.45
C SER A 416 47.34 -3.20 -26.48
N GLU A 417 47.37 -4.27 -25.69
CA GLU A 417 47.02 -4.26 -24.27
C GLU A 417 47.67 -3.05 -23.57
N ASP A 418 46.89 -2.03 -23.18
CA ASP A 418 47.13 -1.22 -21.96
C ASP A 418 46.15 -0.03 -21.80
N ASP A 419 44.84 -0.24 -22.00
CA ASP A 419 43.84 0.76 -21.56
C ASP A 419 42.61 0.07 -20.97
N ARG A 420 42.72 -0.32 -19.69
CA ARG A 420 41.53 -0.60 -18.86
C ARG A 420 40.97 0.74 -18.38
N PRO A 421 39.68 1.04 -18.58
CA PRO A 421 39.06 2.19 -17.93
C PRO A 421 39.14 2.01 -16.39
N PRO A 422 39.33 3.10 -15.63
CA PRO A 422 39.42 3.04 -14.18
C PRO A 422 38.14 2.43 -13.61
N GLY A 423 38.33 1.48 -12.68
CA GLY A 423 37.25 0.70 -12.08
C GLY A 423 36.12 1.57 -11.56
N ARG A 424 34.91 1.30 -12.04
CA ARG A 424 33.69 1.66 -11.33
C ARG A 424 33.82 1.09 -9.92
N GLN A 425 33.91 1.99 -8.94
CA GLN A 425 33.98 1.63 -7.52
C GLN A 425 32.82 0.69 -7.20
N ALA A 426 33.15 -0.51 -6.74
CA ALA A 426 32.16 -1.39 -6.15
C ALA A 426 31.45 -0.63 -5.03
N PRO A 427 30.12 -0.70 -4.94
CA PRO A 427 29.40 -0.08 -3.84
C PRO A 427 29.98 -0.58 -2.52
N ALA A 428 30.18 0.33 -1.57
CA ALA A 428 30.72 0.03 -0.26
C ALA A 428 29.99 -1.17 0.36
N MET A 429 30.76 -2.17 0.83
CA MET A 429 30.18 -3.33 1.51
C MET A 429 29.27 -2.86 2.66
N PRO A 430 28.08 -3.46 2.80
CA PRO A 430 27.17 -3.08 3.86
C PRO A 430 27.78 -3.40 5.24
N PRO A 431 27.46 -2.61 6.27
CA PRO A 431 27.79 -2.97 7.64
C PRO A 431 27.15 -4.33 7.98
N SER A 432 27.88 -5.15 8.74
CA SER A 432 27.46 -6.49 9.15
C SER A 432 26.12 -6.42 9.90
N PRO A 433 25.21 -7.41 9.78
CA PRO A 433 23.89 -7.44 10.44
C PRO A 433 23.91 -7.38 11.99
N GLN A 434 25.08 -7.23 12.61
CA GLN A 434 25.27 -7.07 14.05
C GLN A 434 25.06 -5.63 14.56
N ASP A 435 24.87 -4.63 13.67
CA ASP A 435 24.74 -3.21 14.06
C ASP A 435 23.28 -2.66 14.09
N LEU A 436 22.27 -3.53 14.14
CA LEU A 436 20.89 -3.06 14.37
C LEU A 436 20.76 -2.49 15.80
N PRO A 437 20.37 -1.21 15.98
CA PRO A 437 20.21 -0.65 17.31
C PRO A 437 19.15 -1.44 18.09
N SER A 438 19.57 -1.98 19.23
CA SER A 438 18.74 -2.77 20.14
C SER A 438 17.66 -1.92 20.83
N ALA A 439 16.80 -2.57 21.62
CA ALA A 439 15.75 -1.92 22.40
C ALA A 439 16.26 -0.67 23.16
N PRO A 440 15.41 0.34 23.43
CA PRO A 440 15.83 1.59 24.07
C PRO A 440 16.63 1.33 25.36
N PRO A 441 17.70 2.10 25.61
CA PRO A 441 18.62 1.84 26.71
C PRO A 441 17.91 1.96 28.06
N PHE A 442 18.44 1.23 29.05
CA PHE A 442 17.87 1.19 30.41
C PHE A 442 17.65 2.59 31.01
N THR A 443 18.50 3.56 30.66
CA THR A 443 18.39 4.96 31.09
C THR A 443 17.07 5.63 30.67
N VAL A 444 16.50 5.26 29.51
CA VAL A 444 15.19 5.78 29.05
C VAL A 444 14.04 5.16 29.85
N ALA A 445 14.14 3.87 30.20
CA ALA A 445 13.16 3.21 31.06
C ALA A 445 13.24 3.73 32.51
N LEU A 446 14.46 3.90 33.02
CA LEU A 446 14.75 4.44 34.35
C LEU A 446 14.23 5.87 34.51
N SER A 447 14.49 6.75 33.55
CA SER A 447 13.99 8.13 33.60
C SER A 447 12.46 8.20 33.55
N ALA A 448 11.80 7.39 32.72
CA ALA A 448 10.34 7.31 32.69
C ALA A 448 9.76 6.91 34.06
N GLN A 449 10.34 5.87 34.67
CA GLN A 449 9.89 5.30 35.93
C GLN A 449 10.23 6.16 37.15
N LEU A 450 11.38 6.83 37.15
CA LEU A 450 11.73 7.81 38.20
C LEU A 450 10.69 8.93 38.26
N ILE A 451 10.21 9.39 37.11
CA ILE A 451 9.25 10.50 37.07
C ILE A 451 7.82 10.05 37.39
N GLU A 452 7.43 8.84 36.99
CA GLU A 452 6.15 8.25 37.45
C GLU A 452 6.13 8.13 38.98
N ASN A 453 7.24 7.74 39.59
CA ASN A 453 7.34 7.54 41.03
C ASN A 453 7.50 8.82 41.86
N VAL A 454 8.10 9.89 41.33
CA VAL A 454 8.10 11.24 41.96
C VAL A 454 6.67 11.73 42.26
N SER A 455 5.69 11.33 41.44
CA SER A 455 4.27 11.64 41.72
C SER A 455 3.68 10.84 42.89
N GLY A 456 4.17 9.61 43.11
CA GLY A 456 3.84 8.80 44.28
C GLY A 456 4.50 9.33 45.57
N SER A 457 5.66 9.98 45.44
CA SER A 457 6.36 10.66 46.52
C SER A 457 5.62 11.92 46.99
N ALA A 458 5.14 12.74 46.05
CA ALA A 458 4.30 13.90 46.37
C ALA A 458 3.00 13.49 47.10
N ARG A 459 2.42 12.32 46.76
CA ARG A 459 1.23 11.76 47.42
C ARG A 459 1.45 11.50 48.92
N ARG A 460 2.66 11.09 49.30
CA ARG A 460 3.00 10.78 50.70
C ARG A 460 3.21 12.03 51.55
N ILE A 461 3.81 13.08 50.96
CA ILE A 461 4.06 14.36 51.64
C ILE A 461 2.77 15.10 51.99
N PHE A 462 1.71 14.95 51.18
CA PHE A 462 0.44 15.66 51.39
C PHE A 462 -0.63 14.87 52.15
N VAL A 463 -0.51 13.53 52.23
CA VAL A 463 -1.47 12.66 52.93
C VAL A 463 -1.01 12.35 54.35
N GLY A 464 0.30 12.33 54.61
CA GLY A 464 0.81 12.39 55.97
C GLY A 464 0.60 13.79 56.50
N GLY A 465 -0.28 13.95 57.50
CA GLY A 465 -0.51 15.23 58.18
C GLY A 465 0.79 15.87 58.70
N THR A 466 0.70 17.13 59.12
CA THR A 466 1.78 17.94 59.71
C THR A 466 2.85 17.09 60.38
N PRO A 467 4.15 17.29 60.06
CA PRO A 467 5.21 16.47 60.60
C PRO A 467 5.14 16.56 62.12
N THR A 468 4.62 15.52 62.76
CA THR A 468 4.95 15.25 64.15
C THR A 468 6.45 15.05 64.12
N ALA A 469 7.18 15.94 64.79
CA ALA A 469 8.59 15.74 65.06
C ALA A 469 8.69 14.40 65.80
N VAL A 470 8.94 13.34 65.05
CA VAL A 470 9.33 12.05 65.60
C VAL A 470 10.72 12.31 66.15
N ASP A 471 10.89 12.08 67.44
CA ASP A 471 12.19 12.07 68.10
C ASP A 471 12.95 10.87 67.50
N VAL A 472 13.82 11.13 66.52
CA VAL A 472 14.48 10.08 65.73
C VAL A 472 15.66 9.51 66.53
N ASP A 473 15.60 8.20 66.78
CA ASP A 473 16.69 7.39 67.33
C ASP A 473 17.93 7.47 66.41
N PRO A 474 19.17 7.66 66.93
CA PRO A 474 20.30 8.18 66.17
C PRO A 474 21.04 7.06 65.43
N THR A 475 20.46 6.55 64.34
CA THR A 475 21.21 5.71 63.39
C THR A 475 22.30 6.53 62.68
N ALA A 476 23.40 5.88 62.29
CA ALA A 476 24.60 6.56 61.75
C ALA A 476 24.35 7.35 60.45
N LEU A 477 23.27 7.04 59.72
CA LEU A 477 22.85 7.78 58.51
C LEU A 477 22.15 9.11 58.86
N ALA A 478 21.37 9.14 59.95
CA ALA A 478 20.57 10.29 60.39
C ALA A 478 21.45 11.47 60.87
N ARG A 479 22.67 11.21 61.35
CA ARG A 479 23.61 12.26 61.80
C ARG A 479 24.21 13.09 60.67
N HIS A 480 24.07 12.66 59.41
CA HIS A 480 24.70 13.29 58.25
C HIS A 480 23.73 13.82 57.20
N VAL A 481 22.41 13.70 57.44
CA VAL A 481 21.37 14.08 56.50
C VAL A 481 20.41 15.04 57.20
N SER A 482 20.25 16.26 56.69
CA SER A 482 19.33 17.25 57.29
C SER A 482 17.88 16.70 57.33
N VAL A 483 17.08 17.09 58.34
CA VAL A 483 15.67 16.70 58.50
C VAL A 483 14.84 16.90 57.22
N GLN A 484 15.15 17.92 56.42
CA GLN A 484 14.52 18.16 55.11
C GLN A 484 14.91 17.11 54.07
N ALA A 485 16.17 16.69 54.02
CA ALA A 485 16.65 15.62 53.14
C ALA A 485 16.17 14.23 53.60
N GLU A 486 16.06 13.97 54.90
CA GLU A 486 15.42 12.77 55.44
C GLU A 486 13.94 12.69 55.07
N SER A 487 13.18 13.79 55.17
CA SER A 487 11.78 13.84 54.71
C SER A 487 11.63 13.61 53.20
N LEU A 488 12.60 14.10 52.41
CA LEU A 488 12.65 13.92 50.97
C LEU A 488 13.04 12.49 50.59
N ILE A 489 13.97 11.87 51.30
CA ILE A 489 14.35 10.45 51.15
C ILE A 489 13.22 9.53 51.60
N ASN A 490 12.48 9.88 52.66
CA ASN A 490 11.28 9.18 53.10
C ASN A 490 10.16 9.21 52.06
N ALA A 491 9.93 10.38 51.45
CA ALA A 491 8.94 10.52 50.40
C ALA A 491 9.38 9.90 49.06
N ALA A 492 10.66 10.06 48.69
CA ALA A 492 11.21 9.68 47.40
C ALA A 492 11.76 8.25 47.33
N GLY A 493 12.26 7.71 48.43
CA GLY A 493 12.97 6.44 48.52
C GLY A 493 12.19 5.22 48.00
N PRO A 494 10.91 5.02 48.38
CA PRO A 494 10.15 3.89 47.86
C PRO A 494 9.79 4.11 46.39
N GLY A 495 9.74 5.38 45.96
CA GLY A 495 9.58 5.76 44.56
C GLY A 495 10.83 5.49 43.72
N LEU A 496 12.03 5.68 44.27
CA LEU A 496 13.31 5.37 43.61
C LEU A 496 13.50 3.87 43.40
N LEU A 497 13.19 3.04 44.41
CA LEU A 497 13.25 1.59 44.29
C LEU A 497 12.18 1.06 43.33
N GLY A 498 10.93 1.53 43.45
CA GLY A 498 9.86 1.24 42.49
C GLY A 498 10.20 1.69 41.08
N ALA A 499 10.98 2.76 40.91
CA ALA A 499 11.41 3.25 39.62
C ALA A 499 12.47 2.37 38.98
N ILE A 500 13.45 1.90 39.76
CA ILE A 500 14.52 1.02 39.27
C ILE A 500 13.93 -0.33 38.86
N THR A 501 13.11 -0.95 39.72
CA THR A 501 12.49 -2.25 39.41
C THR A 501 11.45 -2.11 38.30
N GLY A 502 10.66 -1.03 38.31
CA GLY A 502 9.74 -0.68 37.23
C GLY A 502 10.48 -0.52 35.89
N ALA A 503 11.67 0.08 35.89
CA ALA A 503 12.48 0.25 34.69
C ALA A 503 13.04 -1.08 34.17
N ILE A 504 13.38 -2.01 35.06
CA ILE A 504 13.79 -3.38 34.68
C ILE A 504 12.60 -4.10 34.03
N GLY A 505 11.41 -4.02 34.64
CA GLY A 505 10.18 -4.57 34.11
C GLY A 505 9.79 -3.97 32.75
N ASP A 506 9.88 -2.65 32.62
CA ASP A 506 9.63 -1.92 31.38
C ASP A 506 10.63 -2.29 30.29
N LYS A 507 11.92 -2.39 30.61
CA LYS A 507 12.94 -2.82 29.65
C LYS A 507 12.70 -4.25 29.16
N HIS A 508 12.38 -5.17 30.07
CA HIS A 508 12.07 -6.55 29.72
C HIS A 508 10.83 -6.65 28.82
N PHE A 509 9.76 -5.91 29.17
CA PHE A 509 8.56 -5.83 28.35
C PHE A 509 8.82 -5.22 26.98
N LEU A 510 9.49 -4.07 26.93
CA LEU A 510 9.79 -3.35 25.69
C LEU A 510 10.63 -4.21 24.76
N SER A 511 11.63 -4.92 25.26
CA SER A 511 12.41 -5.88 24.44
C SER A 511 11.51 -6.92 23.79
N ARG A 512 10.68 -7.62 24.57
CA ARG A 512 9.82 -8.71 24.04
C ARG A 512 8.71 -8.20 23.12
N ASP A 513 8.13 -7.04 23.41
CA ASP A 513 7.09 -6.44 22.58
C ASP A 513 7.67 -5.90 21.28
N GLU A 514 8.87 -5.32 21.32
CA GLU A 514 9.56 -4.87 20.12
C GLU A 514 10.02 -6.03 19.23
N ASP A 515 10.52 -7.12 19.80
CA ASP A 515 10.88 -8.33 19.03
C ASP A 515 9.65 -8.92 18.31
N ALA A 516 8.51 -8.99 18.99
CA ALA A 516 7.26 -9.47 18.40
C ALA A 516 6.72 -8.53 17.30
N ARG A 517 6.81 -7.21 17.50
CA ARG A 517 6.45 -6.23 16.46
C ARG A 517 7.42 -6.30 15.27
N TYR A 518 8.70 -6.48 15.53
CA TYR A 518 9.72 -6.57 14.51
C TYR A 518 9.51 -7.81 13.63
N SER A 519 9.27 -8.99 14.23
CA SER A 519 8.99 -10.21 13.46
C SER A 519 7.71 -10.09 12.62
N SER A 520 6.64 -9.53 13.18
CA SER A 520 5.42 -9.25 12.42
C SER A 520 5.66 -8.25 11.28
N ARG A 521 6.47 -7.21 11.49
CA ARG A 521 6.79 -6.21 10.46
C ARG A 521 7.68 -6.79 9.38
N GLN A 522 8.65 -7.63 9.72
CA GLN A 522 9.49 -8.34 8.77
C GLN A 522 8.68 -9.31 7.90
N TRP A 523 7.75 -10.06 8.51
CA TRP A 523 6.80 -10.89 7.76
C TRP A 523 5.99 -10.03 6.79
N TYR A 524 5.48 -8.88 7.26
CA TYR A 524 4.72 -7.94 6.43
C TYR A 524 5.53 -7.41 5.23
N LEU A 525 6.75 -6.91 5.48
CA LEU A 525 7.62 -6.36 4.43
C LEU A 525 7.94 -7.43 3.39
N ARG A 526 8.29 -8.65 3.81
CA ARG A 526 8.56 -9.77 2.88
C ARG A 526 7.33 -10.14 2.07
N HIS A 527 6.14 -10.10 2.67
CA HIS A 527 4.90 -10.35 1.96
C HIS A 527 4.65 -9.27 0.89
N LYS A 528 4.74 -7.98 1.25
CA LYS A 528 4.59 -6.87 0.28
C LYS A 528 5.60 -7.01 -0.86
N GLN A 529 6.86 -7.31 -0.55
CA GLN A 529 7.92 -7.50 -1.53
C GLN A 529 7.66 -8.68 -2.46
N ALA A 530 7.19 -9.81 -1.92
CA ALA A 530 6.86 -10.97 -2.73
C ALA A 530 5.71 -10.67 -3.71
N THR A 531 4.65 -10.00 -3.25
CA THR A 531 3.53 -9.60 -4.11
C THR A 531 3.96 -8.58 -5.17
N GLN A 532 4.81 -7.61 -4.82
CA GLN A 532 5.38 -6.63 -5.77
C GLN A 532 6.28 -7.32 -6.80
N ALA A 533 7.14 -8.24 -6.35
CA ALA A 533 8.04 -8.99 -7.21
C ALA A 533 7.27 -9.90 -8.18
N GLU A 534 6.22 -10.58 -7.72
CA GLU A 534 5.34 -11.41 -8.53
C GLU A 534 4.66 -10.58 -9.65
N ALA A 535 4.11 -9.41 -9.30
CA ALA A 535 3.48 -8.51 -10.27
C ALA A 535 4.45 -7.94 -11.31
N LEU A 536 5.70 -7.65 -10.90
CA LEU A 536 6.76 -7.24 -11.82
C LEU A 536 7.22 -8.40 -12.72
N ALA A 537 7.42 -9.58 -12.14
CA ALA A 537 7.88 -10.77 -12.83
C ALA A 537 6.94 -11.18 -13.96
N GLU A 538 5.63 -11.19 -13.69
CA GLU A 538 4.58 -11.47 -14.69
C GLU A 538 4.69 -10.56 -15.94
N THR A 539 5.20 -9.33 -15.76
CA THR A 539 5.36 -8.37 -16.86
C THR A 539 6.73 -8.47 -17.55
N LEU A 540 7.80 -8.80 -16.81
CA LEU A 540 9.18 -8.63 -17.26
C LEU A 540 9.91 -9.93 -17.62
N GLU A 541 9.62 -11.05 -16.95
CA GLU A 541 10.34 -12.31 -17.17
C GLU A 541 10.30 -12.77 -18.64
N PRO A 542 9.15 -12.75 -19.35
CA PRO A 542 9.10 -13.14 -20.76
C PRO A 542 10.00 -12.27 -21.66
N ARG A 543 10.17 -11.00 -21.32
CA ARG A 543 11.04 -10.08 -22.06
C ARG A 543 12.51 -10.38 -21.77
N LEU A 544 12.86 -10.54 -20.50
CA LEU A 544 14.23 -10.83 -20.08
C LEU A 544 14.74 -12.16 -20.65
N GLU A 545 13.89 -13.19 -20.70
CA GLU A 545 14.19 -14.45 -21.37
C GLU A 545 14.58 -14.24 -22.84
N LEU A 546 13.78 -13.49 -23.60
CA LEU A 546 14.08 -13.19 -24.99
C LEU A 546 15.35 -12.34 -25.16
N PHE A 547 15.59 -11.35 -24.30
CA PHE A 547 16.83 -10.56 -24.36
C PHE A 547 18.08 -11.39 -24.07
N ARG A 548 18.00 -12.33 -23.13
CA ARG A 548 19.08 -13.26 -22.86
C ARG A 548 19.36 -14.12 -24.08
N SER A 549 18.34 -14.77 -24.64
CA SER A 549 18.49 -15.59 -25.85
C SER A 549 19.04 -14.78 -27.03
N LEU A 550 18.61 -13.54 -27.19
CA LEU A 550 19.15 -12.63 -28.21
C LEU A 550 20.64 -12.33 -27.94
N THR A 551 21.00 -11.96 -26.72
CA THR A 551 22.39 -11.63 -26.36
C THR A 551 23.30 -12.84 -26.52
N GLU A 552 22.86 -14.03 -26.13
CA GLU A 552 23.58 -15.30 -26.31
C GLU A 552 23.80 -15.61 -27.80
N SER A 553 22.76 -15.44 -28.63
CA SER A 553 22.85 -15.61 -30.07
C SER A 553 23.85 -14.63 -30.71
N LEU A 554 23.87 -13.37 -30.25
CA LEU A 554 24.83 -12.37 -30.73
C LEU A 554 26.27 -12.63 -30.25
N GLU A 555 26.45 -13.11 -29.01
CA GLU A 555 27.77 -13.54 -28.50
C GLU A 555 28.32 -14.73 -29.30
N GLU A 556 27.48 -15.72 -29.58
CA GLU A 556 27.84 -16.88 -30.42
C GLU A 556 28.22 -16.43 -31.84
N GLN A 557 27.49 -15.49 -32.43
CA GLN A 557 27.76 -14.96 -33.77
C GLN A 557 29.14 -14.26 -33.88
N VAL A 558 29.62 -13.65 -32.80
CA VAL A 558 30.94 -12.98 -32.75
C VAL A 558 32.03 -13.89 -32.17
N GLY A 559 31.71 -15.13 -31.80
CA GLY A 559 32.66 -16.11 -31.27
C GLY A 559 33.07 -15.85 -29.81
N LEU A 560 32.26 -15.11 -29.05
CA LEU A 560 32.45 -14.93 -27.60
C LEU A 560 31.91 -16.16 -26.84
N PRO A 561 32.57 -16.58 -25.74
CA PRO A 561 32.07 -17.67 -24.93
C PRO A 561 30.75 -17.28 -24.26
N VAL A 562 29.70 -18.10 -24.45
CA VAL A 562 28.43 -17.92 -23.75
C VAL A 562 28.66 -18.06 -22.25
N GLY A 563 28.28 -17.04 -21.47
CA GLY A 563 28.52 -17.00 -20.03
C GLY A 563 27.89 -18.18 -19.29
N ALA A 564 28.68 -18.98 -18.56
CA ALA A 564 28.18 -20.11 -17.78
C ALA A 564 27.55 -19.69 -16.42
N ALA A 565 27.82 -18.48 -15.94
CA ALA A 565 27.34 -17.97 -14.65
C ALA A 565 25.92 -17.36 -14.69
N SER A 566 25.32 -17.21 -15.87
CA SER A 566 24.11 -16.43 -16.16
C SER A 566 22.83 -17.28 -16.39
N GLN A 567 22.85 -18.57 -16.01
CA GLN A 567 21.75 -19.51 -16.35
C GLN A 567 20.43 -19.32 -15.57
N HIS A 568 20.35 -18.40 -14.60
CA HIS A 568 19.16 -18.27 -13.76
C HIS A 568 18.56 -16.88 -13.87
N LEU A 569 17.27 -16.80 -14.16
CA LEU A 569 16.52 -15.54 -14.11
C LEU A 569 16.55 -14.98 -12.69
N PRO A 570 16.34 -13.66 -12.52
CA PRO A 570 16.11 -13.08 -11.21
C PRO A 570 15.09 -13.90 -10.42
N VAL A 571 15.44 -14.32 -9.21
CA VAL A 571 14.59 -15.19 -8.40
C VAL A 571 13.50 -14.35 -7.76
N VAL A 572 12.24 -14.62 -8.13
CA VAL A 572 11.07 -13.98 -7.53
C VAL A 572 11.07 -14.22 -6.02
N THR A 573 10.99 -13.13 -5.26
CA THR A 573 10.94 -13.20 -3.79
C THR A 573 9.72 -14.00 -3.37
N SER A 574 9.93 -15.12 -2.66
CA SER A 574 8.83 -15.98 -2.23
C SER A 574 8.08 -15.39 -1.03
N ARG A 575 6.76 -15.63 -0.99
CA ARG A 575 5.93 -15.23 0.15
C ARG A 575 6.40 -15.96 1.42
N PRO A 576 6.44 -15.28 2.58
CA PRO A 576 6.82 -15.92 3.83
C PRO A 576 5.87 -17.08 4.16
N THR A 577 6.42 -18.22 4.60
CA THR A 577 5.64 -19.40 4.95
C THR A 577 4.97 -19.24 6.32
N GLY A 578 3.74 -19.76 6.44
CA GLY A 578 2.99 -19.80 7.69
C GLY A 578 2.25 -18.50 8.04
N PRO A 579 1.44 -18.54 9.12
CA PRO A 579 0.65 -17.38 9.56
C PRO A 579 1.55 -16.25 10.05
N ARG A 580 1.07 -15.02 9.91
CA ARG A 580 1.76 -13.83 10.43
C ARG A 580 2.03 -13.97 11.95
N PRO A 581 3.25 -13.70 12.42
CA PRO A 581 3.55 -13.66 13.84
C PRO A 581 2.66 -12.65 14.57
N MET A 582 2.14 -13.02 15.74
CA MET A 582 1.35 -12.10 16.55
C MET A 582 2.25 -10.93 17.00
N ALA A 583 1.90 -9.69 16.62
CA ALA A 583 2.64 -8.46 16.96
C ALA A 583 2.50 -8.05 18.45
N GLN A 584 2.56 -9.05 19.34
CA GLN A 584 2.26 -8.96 20.76
C GLN A 584 3.30 -9.72 21.58
N ALA A 585 3.79 -9.08 22.66
CA ALA A 585 4.60 -9.77 23.67
C ALA A 585 3.86 -10.96 24.33
N PRO A 586 4.58 -11.99 24.82
CA PRO A 586 3.98 -13.09 25.57
C PRO A 586 3.31 -12.58 26.86
N LYS A 587 2.29 -13.31 27.37
CA LYS A 587 1.54 -12.92 28.58
C LYS A 587 2.46 -12.60 29.76
N THR A 588 3.53 -13.38 29.89
CA THR A 588 4.54 -13.28 30.94
C THR A 588 5.24 -11.93 30.97
N ALA A 589 5.46 -11.29 29.81
CA ALA A 589 6.09 -9.98 29.74
C ALA A 589 5.22 -8.88 30.36
N TYR A 590 3.89 -8.93 30.14
CA TYR A 590 2.94 -7.99 30.75
C TYR A 590 2.88 -8.17 32.27
N VAL A 591 2.90 -9.44 32.74
CA VAL A 591 2.91 -9.75 34.17
C VAL A 591 4.22 -9.29 34.81
N ALA A 592 5.37 -9.58 34.20
CA ALA A 592 6.68 -9.17 34.71
C ALA A 592 6.83 -7.65 34.80
N GLN A 593 6.33 -6.90 33.81
CA GLN A 593 6.36 -5.44 33.81
C GLN A 593 5.64 -4.86 35.03
N VAL A 594 4.41 -5.32 35.26
CA VAL A 594 3.59 -4.80 36.34
C VAL A 594 4.11 -5.31 37.68
N ALA A 595 4.45 -6.60 37.78
CA ALA A 595 4.99 -7.21 38.98
C ALA A 595 6.29 -6.52 39.44
N ALA A 596 7.18 -6.13 38.54
CA ALA A 596 8.43 -5.48 38.91
C ALA A 596 8.21 -4.08 39.52
N GLY A 597 7.31 -3.27 38.94
CA GLY A 597 6.96 -1.95 39.50
C GLY A 597 6.25 -2.06 40.84
N THR A 598 5.32 -3.01 40.98
CA THR A 598 4.58 -3.21 42.23
C THR A 598 5.44 -3.82 43.32
N LEU A 599 6.28 -4.82 43.01
CA LEU A 599 7.17 -5.45 43.98
C LEU A 599 8.23 -4.47 44.49
N GLY A 600 8.78 -3.60 43.63
CA GLY A 600 9.71 -2.57 44.11
C GLY A 600 9.03 -1.44 44.86
N GLY A 601 7.80 -1.08 44.50
CA GLY A 601 7.01 -0.11 45.26
C GLY A 601 6.62 -0.62 46.65
N THR A 602 6.23 -1.90 46.77
CA THR A 602 5.89 -2.52 48.06
C THR A 602 7.13 -2.85 48.88
N ALA A 603 8.17 -3.44 48.30
CA ALA A 603 9.42 -3.71 48.99
C ALA A 603 10.12 -2.42 49.42
N GLY A 604 10.05 -1.37 48.59
CA GLY A 604 10.55 -0.04 48.95
C GLY A 604 9.74 0.59 50.09
N ALA A 605 8.42 0.43 50.11
CA ALA A 605 7.60 0.94 51.21
C ALA A 605 7.89 0.19 52.51
N LEU A 606 7.90 -1.15 52.50
CA LEU A 606 8.19 -1.98 53.67
C LEU A 606 9.64 -1.82 54.17
N GLY A 607 10.61 -1.70 53.25
CA GLY A 607 12.02 -1.52 53.60
C GLY A 607 12.31 -0.14 54.20
N LEU A 608 11.61 0.91 53.76
CA LEU A 608 11.75 2.25 54.34
C LEU A 608 10.91 2.42 55.60
N ASP A 609 9.80 1.71 55.73
CA ASP A 609 9.06 1.60 56.98
C ASP A 609 9.94 1.05 58.12
N LEU A 610 10.70 -0.02 57.84
CA LEU A 610 11.66 -0.62 58.79
C LEU A 610 12.80 0.32 59.24
N VAL A 611 13.10 1.37 58.47
CA VAL A 611 14.24 2.27 58.73
C VAL A 611 13.79 3.65 59.20
N LEU A 612 12.62 4.10 58.75
CA LEU A 612 12.18 5.49 58.86
C LEU A 612 10.73 5.65 59.35
N ASP A 613 10.07 4.56 59.78
CA ASP A 613 8.75 4.52 60.41
C ASP A 613 7.67 5.25 59.60
N LEU A 614 7.28 4.65 58.46
CA LEU A 614 6.34 5.29 57.55
C LEU A 614 4.91 5.17 58.12
N PRO A 615 4.00 6.13 57.85
CA PRO A 615 2.62 6.01 58.31
C PRO A 615 1.96 4.73 57.78
N ASP A 616 1.41 3.89 58.65
CA ASP A 616 0.75 2.61 58.33
C ASP A 616 -0.26 2.73 57.17
N LEU A 617 -1.07 3.80 57.18
CA LEU A 617 -2.03 4.07 56.11
C LEU A 617 -1.36 4.22 54.73
N ALA A 618 -0.17 4.83 54.67
CA ALA A 618 0.58 5.00 53.43
C ALA A 618 1.16 3.67 52.94
N VAL A 619 1.63 2.81 53.85
CA VAL A 619 2.11 1.45 53.52
C VAL A 619 0.95 0.60 53.01
N VAL A 620 -0.16 0.56 53.73
CA VAL A 620 -1.39 -0.19 53.37
C VAL A 620 -1.95 0.27 52.02
N MET A 621 -2.06 1.58 51.78
CA MET A 621 -2.51 2.10 50.49
C MET A 621 -1.53 1.77 49.35
N THR A 622 -0.22 1.79 49.59
CA THR A 622 0.79 1.45 48.58
C THR A 622 0.73 -0.04 48.23
N VAL A 623 0.56 -0.92 49.23
CA VAL A 623 0.38 -2.36 49.03
C VAL A 623 -0.94 -2.67 48.32
N ALA A 624 -2.04 -2.03 48.72
CA ALA A 624 -3.35 -2.19 48.07
C ALA A 624 -3.34 -1.69 46.62
N GLY A 625 -2.71 -0.55 46.35
CA GLY A 625 -2.50 -0.04 44.99
C GLY A 625 -1.60 -0.95 44.16
N GLY A 626 -0.57 -1.53 44.77
CA GLY A 626 0.29 -2.56 44.18
C GLY A 626 -0.49 -3.81 43.78
N ALA A 627 -1.27 -4.38 44.71
CA ALA A 627 -2.08 -5.56 44.46
C ALA A 627 -3.19 -5.32 43.41
N GLY A 628 -3.87 -4.17 43.48
CA GLY A 628 -4.87 -3.80 42.48
C GLY A 628 -4.26 -3.67 41.08
N SER A 629 -3.08 -3.06 40.97
CA SER A 629 -2.40 -2.89 39.69
C SER A 629 -1.81 -4.19 39.13
N THR A 630 -1.26 -5.10 39.95
CA THR A 630 -0.75 -6.42 39.49
C THR A 630 -1.83 -7.28 38.87
N VAL A 631 -3.03 -7.27 39.42
CA VAL A 631 -4.13 -8.10 38.92
C VAL A 631 -4.72 -7.49 37.65
N ALA A 632 -5.07 -6.21 37.68
CA ALA A 632 -5.86 -5.62 36.60
C ALA A 632 -5.03 -4.97 35.49
N GLY A 633 -3.82 -4.49 35.80
CA GLY A 633 -2.92 -3.82 34.87
C GLY A 633 -2.52 -4.68 33.64
N PRO A 634 -2.04 -5.92 33.82
CA PRO A 634 -1.70 -6.80 32.72
C PRO A 634 -2.90 -7.14 31.83
N ILE A 635 -4.08 -7.37 32.44
CA ILE A 635 -5.32 -7.68 31.72
C ILE A 635 -5.76 -6.48 30.88
N ALA A 636 -5.84 -5.29 31.47
CA ALA A 636 -6.25 -4.06 30.78
C ALA A 636 -5.33 -3.73 29.60
N ARG A 637 -4.00 -3.80 29.82
CA ARG A 637 -3.00 -3.56 28.76
C ARG A 637 -3.09 -4.58 27.66
N ARG A 638 -3.26 -5.87 27.99
CA ARG A 638 -3.37 -6.94 27.00
C ARG A 638 -4.64 -6.81 26.16
N VAL A 639 -5.80 -6.60 26.78
CA VAL A 639 -7.08 -6.44 26.07
C VAL A 639 -7.02 -5.21 25.16
N PHE A 640 -6.48 -4.08 25.66
CA PHE A 640 -6.30 -2.89 24.82
C PHE A 640 -5.35 -3.15 23.66
N ARG A 641 -4.24 -3.86 23.90
CA ARG A 641 -3.28 -4.22 22.85
C ARG A 641 -3.89 -5.16 21.80
N ASN A 642 -4.69 -6.13 22.22
CA ASN A 642 -5.43 -6.99 21.29
C ASN A 642 -6.32 -6.14 20.40
N HIS A 643 -7.06 -5.20 20.97
CA HIS A 643 -7.95 -4.33 20.20
C HIS A 643 -7.18 -3.36 19.28
N GLU A 644 -6.00 -2.90 19.69
CA GLU A 644 -5.08 -2.12 18.85
C GLU A 644 -4.62 -2.96 17.65
N ILE A 645 -4.21 -4.21 17.88
CA ILE A 645 -3.79 -5.14 16.82
C ILE A 645 -4.96 -5.47 15.88
N GLU A 646 -6.13 -5.80 16.40
CA GLU A 646 -7.35 -6.04 15.61
C GLU A 646 -7.71 -4.83 14.75
N THR A 647 -7.63 -3.62 15.32
CA THR A 647 -7.89 -2.38 14.58
C THR A 647 -6.86 -2.17 13.49
N HIS A 648 -5.57 -2.41 13.76
CA HIS A 648 -4.52 -2.30 12.76
C HIS A 648 -4.66 -3.33 11.63
N LEU A 649 -4.91 -4.61 11.96
CA LEU A 649 -5.12 -5.66 10.95
C LEU A 649 -6.32 -5.33 10.07
N ALA A 650 -7.46 -4.96 10.67
CA ALA A 650 -8.63 -4.56 9.91
C ALA A 650 -8.36 -3.34 9.02
N LEU A 651 -7.50 -2.41 9.45
CA LEU A 651 -7.13 -1.26 8.64
C LEU A 651 -6.12 -1.59 7.55
N GLU A 652 -5.22 -2.54 7.77
CA GLU A 652 -4.32 -3.04 6.73
C GLU A 652 -5.14 -3.68 5.60
N ASP A 653 -6.12 -4.52 5.95
CA ASP A 653 -7.05 -5.12 4.99
C ASP A 653 -7.89 -4.03 4.29
N ASN A 654 -8.53 -3.15 5.07
CA ASN A 654 -9.39 -2.10 4.51
C ASN A 654 -8.60 -1.08 3.67
N LYS A 655 -7.35 -0.75 3.98
CA LYS A 655 -6.56 0.17 3.16
C LYS A 655 -5.93 -0.50 1.95
N GLY A 656 -6.08 -1.81 1.82
CA GLY A 656 -5.43 -2.54 0.76
C GLY A 656 -3.92 -2.63 0.95
N VAL A 657 -3.38 -2.57 2.19
CA VAL A 657 -1.94 -2.41 2.47
C VAL A 657 -1.10 -3.60 2.01
N HIS A 658 -1.74 -4.76 1.79
CA HIS A 658 -1.15 -5.96 1.20
C HIS A 658 -1.25 -6.01 -0.33
N ALA A 659 -1.97 -5.06 -0.96
CA ALA A 659 -1.97 -4.93 -2.40
C ALA A 659 -0.60 -4.50 -2.90
N VAL A 660 -0.39 -4.75 -4.19
CA VAL A 660 0.69 -4.17 -4.96
C VAL A 660 0.60 -2.64 -4.86
N ASP A 661 1.72 -2.01 -4.55
CA ASP A 661 1.80 -0.55 -4.52
C ASP A 661 1.84 -0.04 -5.96
N GLN A 662 0.67 0.36 -6.47
CA GLN A 662 0.49 0.66 -7.90
C GLN A 662 1.38 1.82 -8.37
N ALA A 663 1.69 2.79 -7.50
CA ALA A 663 2.60 3.87 -7.83
C ALA A 663 4.03 3.35 -8.00
N GLU A 664 4.52 2.55 -7.05
CA GLU A 664 5.85 1.91 -7.11
C GLU A 664 5.95 0.93 -8.29
N LEU A 665 4.88 0.17 -8.57
CA LEU A 665 4.83 -0.75 -9.71
C LEU A 665 4.91 -0.02 -11.05
N ASN A 666 4.12 1.05 -11.21
CA ASN A 666 4.15 1.85 -12.44
C ASN A 666 5.52 2.50 -12.65
N GLU A 667 6.16 3.00 -11.59
CA GLU A 667 7.53 3.52 -11.66
C GLU A 667 8.53 2.44 -12.13
N GLN A 668 8.48 1.25 -11.52
CA GLN A 668 9.35 0.13 -11.88
C GLN A 668 9.09 -0.37 -13.32
N ARG A 669 7.82 -0.38 -13.77
CA ARG A 669 7.44 -0.69 -15.16
C ARG A 669 7.95 0.35 -16.15
N ALA A 670 7.82 1.64 -15.83
CA ALA A 670 8.31 2.73 -16.66
C ALA A 670 9.84 2.63 -16.87
N PHE A 671 10.60 2.38 -15.80
CA PHE A 671 12.06 2.27 -15.88
C PHE A 671 12.51 1.01 -16.61
N SER A 672 11.87 -0.13 -16.32
CA SER A 672 12.21 -1.39 -17.01
C SER A 672 11.86 -1.34 -18.51
N ARG A 673 10.76 -0.71 -18.91
CA ARG A 673 10.41 -0.47 -20.32
C ARG A 673 11.44 0.40 -21.04
N TYR A 674 11.96 1.43 -20.36
CA TYR A 674 13.04 2.25 -20.90
C TYR A 674 14.33 1.45 -21.11
N LEU A 675 14.76 0.71 -20.08
CA LEU A 675 15.98 -0.11 -20.14
C LEU A 675 15.85 -1.23 -21.18
N SER A 676 14.69 -1.88 -21.32
CA SER A 676 14.46 -2.89 -22.37
C SER A 676 14.51 -2.27 -23.77
N THR A 677 13.97 -1.06 -23.94
CA THR A 677 14.05 -0.32 -25.20
C THR A 677 15.49 0.03 -25.53
N GLN A 678 16.30 0.42 -24.54
CA GLN A 678 17.73 0.69 -24.71
C GLN A 678 18.49 -0.54 -25.21
N LEU A 679 18.31 -1.69 -24.57
CA LEU A 679 18.91 -2.96 -25.01
C LEU A 679 18.45 -3.34 -26.42
N THR A 680 17.15 -3.18 -26.72
CA THR A 680 16.59 -3.46 -28.06
C THR A 680 17.26 -2.61 -29.12
N MET A 681 17.38 -1.30 -28.89
CA MET A 681 17.96 -0.38 -29.87
C MET A 681 19.46 -0.64 -30.08
N GLN A 682 20.19 -1.03 -29.03
CA GLN A 682 21.58 -1.46 -29.14
C GLN A 682 21.72 -2.73 -30.00
N ALA A 683 20.88 -3.74 -29.74
CA ALA A 683 20.87 -4.98 -30.51
C ALA A 683 20.47 -4.73 -31.98
N GLU A 684 19.43 -3.91 -32.24
CA GLU A 684 19.04 -3.52 -33.61
C GLU A 684 20.19 -2.82 -34.34
N ALA A 685 20.91 -1.91 -33.68
CA ALA A 685 22.04 -1.21 -34.27
C ALA A 685 23.18 -2.16 -34.61
N PHE A 686 23.40 -3.19 -33.79
CA PHE A 686 24.36 -4.25 -34.07
C PHE A 686 23.94 -5.08 -35.29
N VAL A 687 22.72 -5.63 -35.29
CA VAL A 687 22.19 -6.49 -36.37
C VAL A 687 22.25 -5.75 -37.71
N ARG A 688 21.86 -4.47 -37.76
CA ARG A 688 21.93 -3.66 -39.00
C ARG A 688 23.35 -3.45 -39.52
N ARG A 689 24.36 -3.45 -38.64
CA ARG A 689 25.77 -3.29 -39.04
C ARG A 689 26.38 -4.60 -39.54
N THR A 690 25.91 -5.74 -39.02
CA THR A 690 26.46 -7.06 -39.33
C THR A 690 25.69 -7.79 -40.42
N GLU A 691 24.43 -7.45 -40.67
CA GLU A 691 23.68 -7.98 -41.80
C GLU A 691 24.29 -7.50 -43.14
N PRO A 692 24.54 -8.41 -44.11
CA PRO A 692 24.94 -8.01 -45.44
C PRO A 692 23.83 -7.16 -46.06
N VAL A 693 24.17 -5.98 -46.61
CA VAL A 693 23.23 -5.07 -47.27
C VAL A 693 22.45 -5.83 -48.34
N ARG A 694 21.26 -6.30 -48.00
CA ARG A 694 20.31 -6.81 -48.98
C ARG A 694 19.77 -5.59 -49.70
N VAL A 695 20.18 -5.39 -50.94
CA VAL A 695 19.60 -4.35 -51.80
C VAL A 695 18.18 -4.79 -52.14
N THR A 696 17.23 -4.45 -51.26
CA THR A 696 15.81 -4.48 -51.56
C THR A 696 15.49 -3.34 -52.52
N LEU A 697 14.78 -3.64 -53.60
CA LEU A 697 14.26 -2.61 -54.51
C LEU A 697 13.43 -1.61 -53.71
N SER A 698 13.53 -0.30 -54.02
CA SER A 698 12.62 0.70 -53.44
C SER A 698 11.20 0.21 -53.63
N PRO A 699 10.35 0.25 -52.59
CA PRO A 699 8.94 -0.06 -52.78
C PRO A 699 8.40 0.86 -53.88
N PRO A 700 7.78 0.33 -54.95
CA PRO A 700 7.13 1.19 -55.93
C PRO A 700 6.08 2.05 -55.21
N GLU A 701 5.83 3.27 -55.67
CA GLU A 701 4.88 4.18 -55.02
C GLU A 701 3.45 3.61 -54.99
N SER A 702 3.16 2.67 -55.90
CA SER A 702 1.93 1.87 -55.94
C SER A 702 1.88 0.71 -54.93
N SER A 703 2.99 0.40 -54.24
CA SER A 703 3.07 -0.69 -53.27
C SER A 703 2.16 -0.44 -52.07
N PRO A 704 1.39 -1.45 -51.58
CA PRO A 704 0.60 -1.34 -50.36
C PRO A 704 1.47 -0.96 -49.14
N LEU A 705 2.76 -1.27 -49.16
CA LEU A 705 3.67 -0.98 -48.05
C LEU A 705 4.37 0.39 -48.16
N TYR A 706 4.14 1.16 -49.24
CA TYR A 706 4.84 2.44 -49.45
C TYR A 706 4.67 3.41 -48.27
N ALA A 707 3.44 3.60 -47.76
CA ALA A 707 3.17 4.45 -46.61
C ALA A 707 3.87 3.95 -45.34
N ASP A 708 3.94 2.63 -45.13
CA ASP A 708 4.64 2.04 -43.99
C ASP A 708 6.17 2.25 -44.09
N HIS A 709 6.76 2.16 -45.28
CA HIS A 709 8.17 2.52 -45.50
C HIS A 709 8.41 4.02 -45.24
N VAL A 710 7.52 4.91 -45.70
CA VAL A 710 7.62 6.35 -45.44
C VAL A 710 7.56 6.64 -43.93
N ARG A 711 6.62 6.02 -43.19
CA ARG A 711 6.55 6.15 -41.73
C ARG A 711 7.77 5.56 -41.03
N ALA A 712 8.31 4.44 -41.50
CA ALA A 712 9.53 3.87 -40.96
C ALA A 712 10.72 4.82 -41.14
N ALA A 713 10.82 5.48 -42.31
CA ALA A 713 11.80 6.52 -42.57
C ALA A 713 11.57 7.79 -41.74
N VAL A 714 10.32 8.21 -41.51
CA VAL A 714 10.00 9.30 -40.57
C VAL A 714 10.51 8.96 -39.16
N ARG A 715 10.15 7.78 -38.63
CA ARG A 715 10.59 7.34 -37.30
C ARG A 715 12.11 7.27 -37.19
N ARG A 716 12.80 6.82 -38.25
CA ARG A 716 14.26 6.84 -38.30
C ARG A 716 14.83 8.27 -38.31
N ALA A 717 14.26 9.15 -39.13
CA ALA A 717 14.66 10.54 -39.23
C ALA A 717 14.51 11.29 -37.91
N GLU A 718 13.47 10.97 -37.13
CA GLU A 718 13.29 11.55 -35.80
C GLU A 718 14.40 11.14 -34.82
N LEU A 719 14.85 9.89 -34.86
CA LEU A 719 15.99 9.44 -34.06
C LEU A 719 17.30 10.09 -34.52
N ASP A 720 17.45 10.32 -35.84
CA ASP A 720 18.61 11.01 -36.40
C ASP A 720 18.58 12.54 -36.14
N ASN A 721 17.42 13.11 -35.78
CA ASN A 721 17.24 14.53 -35.44
C ASN A 721 17.59 14.85 -33.96
N VAL A 722 18.05 13.87 -33.21
CA VAL A 722 18.48 14.03 -31.80
C VAL A 722 19.89 14.62 -31.74
N PRO A 723 20.15 15.65 -30.91
CA PRO A 723 21.46 16.32 -30.89
C PRO A 723 22.57 15.40 -30.34
N PRO A 724 23.79 15.47 -30.90
CA PRO A 724 24.91 14.59 -30.53
C PRO A 724 25.57 14.90 -29.16
N GLY A 725 25.03 15.84 -28.37
CA GLY A 725 25.53 16.24 -27.06
C GLY A 725 26.05 17.69 -27.00
N GLN A 726 26.04 18.28 -25.78
CA GLN A 726 26.22 19.72 -25.42
C GLN A 726 24.93 20.54 -25.41
N PRO A 727 24.84 21.63 -24.60
CA PRO A 727 23.69 22.52 -24.63
C PRO A 727 23.52 23.11 -26.03
N GLU A 728 22.47 22.66 -26.69
CA GLU A 728 22.07 23.08 -28.03
C GLU A 728 21.77 24.60 -28.05
N SER A 729 22.22 25.29 -29.09
CA SER A 729 21.93 26.72 -29.23
C SER A 729 20.42 26.94 -29.38
N ARG A 730 19.91 28.12 -29.01
CA ARG A 730 18.47 28.45 -29.22
C ARG A 730 18.06 28.29 -30.69
N TYR A 731 18.96 28.58 -31.63
CA TYR A 731 18.73 28.42 -33.05
C TYR A 731 18.62 26.94 -33.46
N ASP A 732 19.51 26.08 -32.96
CA ASP A 732 19.48 24.65 -33.26
C ASP A 732 18.22 23.98 -32.67
N GLN A 733 17.75 24.45 -31.51
CA GLN A 733 16.45 24.04 -30.95
C GLN A 733 15.27 24.41 -31.89
N ASP A 734 15.30 25.62 -32.47
CA ASP A 734 14.28 26.08 -33.43
C ASP A 734 14.32 25.21 -34.70
N VAL A 735 15.52 24.95 -35.22
CA VAL A 735 15.74 24.08 -36.37
C VAL A 735 15.22 22.66 -36.11
N ARG A 736 15.48 22.11 -34.94
CA ARG A 736 14.98 20.79 -34.56
C ARG A 736 13.46 20.75 -34.52
N SER A 737 12.81 21.76 -33.94
CA SER A 737 11.33 21.89 -33.96
C SER A 737 10.80 21.98 -35.40
N GLN A 738 11.42 22.78 -36.26
CA GLN A 738 11.05 22.87 -37.68
C GLN A 738 11.20 21.52 -38.40
N ARG A 739 12.27 20.76 -38.12
CA ARG A 739 12.48 19.41 -38.66
C ARG A 739 11.41 18.45 -38.18
N THR A 740 11.09 18.43 -36.88
CA THR A 740 10.01 17.61 -36.33
C THR A 740 8.65 17.96 -36.94
N GLN A 741 8.34 19.25 -37.13
CA GLN A 741 7.13 19.68 -37.82
C GLN A 741 7.11 19.26 -39.30
N ALA A 742 8.25 19.27 -39.99
CA ALA A 742 8.36 18.75 -41.34
C ALA A 742 8.11 17.24 -41.40
N LEU A 743 8.66 16.47 -40.45
CA LEU A 743 8.43 15.04 -40.34
C LEU A 743 6.96 14.70 -40.04
N HIS A 744 6.29 15.47 -39.18
CA HIS A 744 4.84 15.35 -38.96
C HIS A 744 4.03 15.60 -40.23
N ARG A 745 4.46 16.54 -41.10
CA ARG A 745 3.82 16.72 -42.41
C ARG A 745 4.02 15.51 -43.33
N VAL A 746 5.20 14.91 -43.33
CA VAL A 746 5.47 13.66 -44.10
C VAL A 746 4.56 12.54 -43.60
N GLU A 747 4.46 12.36 -42.28
CA GLU A 747 3.61 11.33 -41.68
C GLU A 747 2.12 11.56 -41.95
N HIS A 748 1.66 12.81 -41.92
CA HIS A 748 0.30 13.19 -42.29
C HIS A 748 -0.05 12.77 -43.72
N TRP A 749 0.83 13.06 -44.69
CA TRP A 749 0.61 12.66 -46.08
C TRP A 749 0.75 11.14 -46.28
N ALA A 750 1.58 10.45 -45.48
CA ALA A 750 1.61 8.99 -45.47
C ALA A 750 0.26 8.38 -44.99
N ALA A 751 -0.38 8.99 -43.99
CA ALA A 751 -1.72 8.60 -43.57
C ALA A 751 -2.79 8.93 -44.65
N GLU A 752 -2.63 10.04 -45.38
CA GLU A 752 -3.51 10.39 -46.50
C GLU A 752 -3.40 9.38 -47.67
N ILE A 753 -2.19 8.88 -47.94
CA ILE A 753 -1.97 7.79 -48.91
C ILE A 753 -2.80 6.56 -48.53
N ASP A 754 -2.83 6.19 -47.25
CA ASP A 754 -3.63 5.05 -46.80
C ASP A 754 -5.14 5.32 -46.87
N ARG A 755 -5.60 6.55 -46.62
CA ARG A 755 -7.02 6.91 -46.73
C ARG A 755 -7.50 6.90 -48.18
N THR A 756 -6.72 7.47 -49.09
CA THR A 756 -7.07 7.62 -50.51
C THR A 756 -6.82 6.35 -51.32
N ARG A 757 -6.24 5.31 -50.70
CA ARG A 757 -6.04 3.99 -51.29
C ARG A 757 -7.38 3.26 -51.41
N GLY A 758 -8.00 3.41 -52.59
CA GLY A 758 -9.35 2.93 -52.89
C GLY A 758 -10.26 4.00 -53.49
N GLU A 759 -9.80 5.25 -53.50
CA GLU A 759 -10.48 6.40 -54.12
C GLU A 759 -9.95 6.66 -55.55
N ALA A 760 -10.32 7.80 -56.14
CA ALA A 760 -9.89 8.18 -57.49
C ALA A 760 -8.36 8.38 -57.59
N SER A 761 -7.74 7.87 -58.65
CA SER A 761 -6.27 7.89 -58.89
C SER A 761 -5.62 9.26 -58.64
N TRP A 762 -6.28 10.35 -59.00
CA TRP A 762 -5.72 11.70 -58.84
C TRP A 762 -5.48 12.11 -57.38
N ALA A 763 -6.29 11.59 -56.43
CA ALA A 763 -6.16 11.90 -55.01
C ALA A 763 -4.93 11.18 -54.40
N LEU A 764 -4.73 9.91 -54.77
CA LEU A 764 -3.53 9.15 -54.42
C LEU A 764 -2.26 9.79 -55.00
N ASP A 765 -2.28 10.17 -56.28
CA ASP A 765 -1.16 10.85 -56.94
C ASP A 765 -0.85 12.22 -56.28
N GLN A 766 -1.87 12.90 -55.77
CA GLN A 766 -1.70 14.16 -55.04
C GLN A 766 -1.07 13.93 -53.66
N ALA A 767 -1.53 12.94 -52.90
CA ALA A 767 -0.98 12.59 -51.59
C ALA A 767 0.50 12.14 -51.68
N GLN A 768 0.85 11.38 -52.72
CA GLN A 768 2.24 10.99 -53.00
C GLN A 768 3.11 12.21 -53.34
N ARG A 769 2.65 13.11 -54.22
CA ARG A 769 3.37 14.35 -54.54
C ARG A 769 3.57 15.25 -53.32
N ASN A 770 2.56 15.34 -52.46
CA ASN A 770 2.66 16.10 -51.22
C ASN A 770 3.63 15.46 -50.22
N THR A 771 3.67 14.13 -50.14
CA THR A 771 4.68 13.38 -49.36
C THR A 771 6.10 13.72 -49.83
N GLN A 772 6.36 13.64 -51.14
CA GLN A 772 7.67 13.99 -51.71
C GLN A 772 8.03 15.46 -51.47
N HIS A 773 7.06 16.39 -51.56
CA HIS A 773 7.27 17.79 -51.26
C HIS A 773 7.64 18.00 -49.79
N ALA A 774 6.94 17.33 -48.87
CA ALA A 774 7.24 17.40 -47.43
C ALA A 774 8.63 16.84 -47.09
N ILE A 775 9.07 15.77 -47.76
CA ILE A 775 10.43 15.23 -47.65
C ILE A 775 11.47 16.27 -48.09
N LYS A 776 11.25 16.92 -49.25
CA LYS A 776 12.15 18.00 -49.72
C LYS A 776 12.21 19.18 -48.75
N LEU A 777 11.09 19.52 -48.12
CA LEU A 777 11.06 20.57 -47.08
C LEU A 777 11.91 20.17 -45.88
N TYR A 778 11.79 18.93 -45.39
CA TYR A 778 12.63 18.42 -44.30
C TYR A 778 14.14 18.52 -44.65
N GLU A 779 14.53 18.04 -45.83
CA GLU A 779 15.93 18.06 -46.29
C GLU A 779 16.48 19.48 -46.52
N SER A 780 15.61 20.47 -46.70
CA SER A 780 16.02 21.87 -46.90
C SER A 780 16.45 22.59 -45.61
N ILE A 781 16.10 22.05 -44.44
CA ILE A 781 16.33 22.70 -43.14
C ILE A 781 17.79 22.51 -42.68
N ALA A 782 18.55 23.60 -42.62
CA ALA A 782 19.93 23.63 -42.18
C ALA A 782 20.07 24.06 -40.71
N ASP A 783 20.95 23.40 -39.96
CA ASP A 783 21.30 23.78 -38.58
C ASP A 783 22.25 24.99 -38.52
N GLY A 784 22.66 25.41 -37.32
CA GLY A 784 23.54 26.56 -37.11
C GLY A 784 24.91 26.43 -37.78
N ASN A 785 25.31 25.21 -38.15
CA ASN A 785 26.53 24.90 -38.87
C ASN A 785 26.30 24.74 -40.39
N GLY A 786 25.09 25.01 -40.88
CA GLY A 786 24.70 24.82 -42.28
C GLY A 786 24.49 23.36 -42.68
N ARG A 787 24.54 22.41 -41.75
CA ARG A 787 24.38 20.98 -42.03
C ARG A 787 22.90 20.65 -42.22
N ARG A 788 22.62 19.94 -43.31
CA ARG A 788 21.30 19.37 -43.65
C ARG A 788 21.31 17.88 -43.36
N LEU A 789 20.19 17.35 -42.88
CA LEU A 789 20.01 15.91 -42.67
C LEU A 789 19.26 15.34 -43.88
N PRO A 790 19.77 14.29 -44.54
CA PRO A 790 19.03 13.61 -45.59
C PRO A 790 17.84 12.86 -45.00
N PHE A 791 16.77 12.67 -45.78
CA PHE A 791 15.70 11.78 -45.39
C PHE A 791 16.16 10.32 -45.53
N PRO A 792 15.87 9.41 -44.57
CA PRO A 792 16.32 8.03 -44.64
C PRO A 792 15.83 7.30 -45.89
N ASP A 793 16.69 6.47 -46.50
CA ASP A 793 16.36 5.72 -47.71
C ASP A 793 15.29 4.65 -47.41
N LEU A 794 14.16 4.75 -48.13
CA LEU A 794 13.03 3.83 -48.05
C LEU A 794 13.43 2.35 -48.29
N ARG A 795 14.54 2.11 -49.00
CA ARG A 795 15.09 0.75 -49.26
C ARG A 795 15.67 0.08 -48.03
N THR A 796 16.11 0.89 -47.06
CA THR A 796 16.94 0.45 -45.91
C THR A 796 16.17 0.42 -44.60
N VAL A 797 14.95 0.96 -44.59
CA VAL A 797 14.08 0.99 -43.41
C VAL A 797 13.15 -0.21 -43.39
N ASP A 798 12.98 -0.80 -42.20
CA ASP A 798 12.04 -1.90 -41.98
C ASP A 798 10.60 -1.35 -41.96
N PRO A 799 9.72 -1.73 -42.91
CA PRO A 799 8.33 -1.28 -42.92
C PRO A 799 7.56 -1.71 -41.67
N ALA A 800 7.98 -2.78 -40.96
CA ALA A 800 7.35 -3.17 -39.71
C ALA A 800 7.52 -2.10 -38.62
N ALA A 801 8.62 -1.33 -38.64
CA ALA A 801 8.83 -0.22 -37.72
C ALA A 801 7.91 0.98 -38.04
N GLY A 802 7.38 1.06 -39.26
CA GLY A 802 6.50 2.12 -39.75
C GLY A 802 5.04 1.70 -39.92
N ARG A 803 4.60 0.58 -39.32
CA ARG A 803 3.19 0.16 -39.41
C ARG A 803 2.25 1.31 -39.02
N ARG A 804 1.21 1.50 -39.83
CA ARG A 804 0.11 2.42 -39.51
C ARG A 804 -0.46 2.19 -38.12
N VAL A 805 -0.75 3.30 -37.42
CA VAL A 805 -1.54 3.28 -36.19
C VAL A 805 -3.01 3.35 -36.60
N VAL A 806 -3.75 2.30 -36.27
CA VAL A 806 -5.19 2.15 -36.55
C VAL A 806 -5.96 2.13 -35.24
N GLY A 807 -7.21 2.57 -35.26
CA GLY A 807 -8.07 2.61 -34.07
C GLY A 807 -8.38 4.04 -33.62
N GLY A 808 -8.40 4.26 -32.31
CA GLY A 808 -8.83 5.51 -31.68
C GLY A 808 -7.70 6.38 -31.10
N PRO A 809 -8.05 7.48 -30.41
CA PRO A 809 -7.08 8.33 -29.69
C PRO A 809 -6.25 7.57 -28.64
N THR A 810 -6.82 6.54 -28.01
CA THR A 810 -6.11 5.69 -27.03
C THR A 810 -4.98 4.88 -27.70
N ASP A 811 -5.23 4.32 -28.89
CA ASP A 811 -4.20 3.64 -29.70
C ASP A 811 -3.11 4.59 -30.18
N GLN A 812 -3.50 5.81 -30.57
CA GLN A 812 -2.57 6.88 -30.92
C GLN A 812 -1.59 7.17 -29.77
N VAL A 813 -2.11 7.25 -28.55
CA VAL A 813 -1.32 7.50 -27.34
C VAL A 813 -0.40 6.32 -27.02
N ARG A 814 -0.85 5.07 -27.11
CA ARG A 814 0.01 3.90 -26.88
C ARG A 814 1.20 3.88 -27.83
N ALA A 815 0.94 4.10 -29.12
CA ALA A 815 1.97 4.17 -30.14
C ALA A 815 2.91 5.38 -29.93
N GLY A 816 2.35 6.54 -29.57
CA GLY A 816 3.12 7.74 -29.25
C GLY A 816 4.00 7.58 -28.02
N ALA A 817 3.52 6.90 -26.97
CA ALA A 817 4.31 6.60 -25.79
C ALA A 817 5.50 5.67 -26.11
N GLU A 818 5.29 4.62 -26.92
CA GLU A 818 6.40 3.76 -27.37
C GLU A 818 7.44 4.55 -28.18
N GLN A 819 6.99 5.37 -29.12
CA GLN A 819 7.87 6.21 -29.93
C GLN A 819 8.62 7.24 -29.07
N ALA A 820 7.96 7.82 -28.08
CA ALA A 820 8.57 8.75 -27.15
C ALA A 820 9.65 8.08 -26.30
N VAL A 821 9.45 6.85 -25.82
CA VAL A 821 10.50 6.08 -25.11
C VAL A 821 11.71 5.84 -26.03
N ARG A 822 11.50 5.45 -27.30
CA ARG A 822 12.61 5.27 -28.26
C ARG A 822 13.39 6.57 -28.51
N ARG A 823 12.69 7.71 -28.62
CA ARG A 823 13.33 9.03 -28.75
C ARG A 823 14.13 9.39 -27.49
N LEU A 824 13.58 9.14 -26.30
CA LEU A 824 14.29 9.33 -25.03
C LEU A 824 15.55 8.47 -24.96
N VAL A 825 15.53 7.22 -25.42
CA VAL A 825 16.72 6.35 -25.47
C VAL A 825 17.78 6.92 -26.41
N ALA A 826 17.39 7.51 -27.54
CA ALA A 826 18.32 8.13 -28.48
C ALA A 826 18.93 9.45 -27.97
N GLU A 827 18.26 10.17 -27.04
CA GLU A 827 18.79 11.38 -26.40
C GLU A 827 20.10 11.10 -25.65
N PRO A 828 21.09 12.01 -25.71
CA PRO A 828 22.34 11.85 -24.97
C PRO A 828 22.11 11.78 -23.45
N ALA A 829 23.06 11.16 -22.74
CA ALA A 829 23.02 11.06 -21.29
C ALA A 829 22.98 12.43 -20.60
N GLY A 830 22.41 12.48 -19.39
CA GLY A 830 22.20 13.72 -18.63
C GLY A 830 20.87 14.43 -18.98
N LYS A 831 19.94 13.71 -19.62
CA LYS A 831 18.67 14.26 -20.07
C LYS A 831 17.76 14.70 -18.90
N PRO A 832 17.13 15.89 -18.99
CA PRO A 832 16.38 16.48 -17.89
C PRO A 832 15.09 15.70 -17.61
N LEU A 833 14.69 15.62 -16.34
CA LEU A 833 13.41 15.03 -15.90
C LEU A 833 13.12 13.63 -16.46
N LEU A 834 14.15 12.80 -16.71
CA LEU A 834 13.96 11.49 -17.32
C LEU A 834 13.03 10.57 -16.50
N PRO A 835 13.24 10.38 -15.18
CA PRO A 835 12.34 9.55 -14.39
C PRO A 835 10.89 10.03 -14.45
N GLU A 836 10.66 11.34 -14.33
CA GLU A 836 9.34 11.96 -14.35
C GLU A 836 8.65 11.79 -15.71
N ARG A 837 9.39 11.99 -16.81
CA ARG A 837 8.90 11.78 -18.17
C ARG A 837 8.51 10.32 -18.42
N LEU A 838 9.29 9.35 -17.95
CA LEU A 838 8.99 7.93 -18.09
C LEU A 838 7.74 7.53 -17.29
N ILE A 839 7.64 7.98 -16.03
CA ILE A 839 6.46 7.73 -15.19
C ILE A 839 5.20 8.31 -15.85
N ALA A 840 5.28 9.52 -16.41
CA ALA A 840 4.15 10.15 -17.09
C ALA A 840 3.69 9.38 -18.33
N LEU A 841 4.60 8.82 -19.14
CA LEU A 841 4.23 7.98 -20.29
C LEU A 841 3.55 6.68 -19.88
N GLU A 842 4.01 6.05 -18.80
CA GLU A 842 3.39 4.83 -18.27
C GLU A 842 2.00 5.12 -17.70
N GLN A 843 1.84 6.22 -16.96
CA GLN A 843 0.54 6.69 -16.47
C GLN A 843 -0.43 7.02 -17.62
N LEU A 844 0.07 7.66 -18.67
CA LEU A 844 -0.71 7.99 -19.86
C LEU A 844 -1.15 6.72 -20.62
N THR A 845 -0.27 5.73 -20.77
CA THR A 845 -0.61 4.42 -21.37
C THR A 845 -1.69 3.72 -20.54
N ARG A 846 -1.50 3.66 -19.22
CA ARG A 846 -2.46 3.08 -18.27
C ARG A 846 -3.82 3.79 -18.30
N ALA A 847 -3.83 5.12 -18.41
CA ALA A 847 -5.07 5.88 -18.54
C ALA A 847 -5.78 5.61 -19.88
N ALA A 848 -5.03 5.37 -20.96
CA ALA A 848 -5.61 4.95 -22.25
C ALA A 848 -6.27 3.57 -22.14
N ASP A 849 -5.61 2.62 -21.47
CA ASP A 849 -6.16 1.29 -21.18
C ASP A 849 -7.43 1.38 -20.32
N ALA A 850 -7.44 2.29 -19.33
CA ALA A 850 -8.60 2.54 -18.51
C ALA A 850 -9.79 3.09 -19.31
N VAL A 851 -9.56 4.02 -20.24
CA VAL A 851 -10.60 4.55 -21.11
C VAL A 851 -11.23 3.43 -21.94
N ASP A 852 -10.44 2.56 -22.56
CA ASP A 852 -10.95 1.46 -23.39
C ASP A 852 -11.71 0.41 -22.55
N HIS A 853 -11.18 0.07 -21.37
CA HIS A 853 -11.83 -0.89 -20.48
C HIS A 853 -13.17 -0.36 -19.95
N HIS A 854 -13.22 0.91 -19.54
CA HIS A 854 -14.44 1.56 -19.09
C HIS A 854 -15.41 1.87 -20.23
N ALA A 855 -14.94 2.04 -21.48
CA ALA A 855 -15.82 2.16 -22.63
C ALA A 855 -16.73 0.93 -22.79
N THR A 856 -16.21 -0.25 -22.43
CA THR A 856 -16.89 -1.55 -22.54
C THR A 856 -17.65 -1.93 -21.26
N HIS A 857 -17.04 -1.74 -20.09
CA HIS A 857 -17.55 -2.27 -18.80
C HIS A 857 -17.98 -1.19 -17.79
N GLY A 858 -17.68 0.09 -18.07
CA GLY A 858 -17.93 1.21 -17.17
C GLY A 858 -19.37 1.77 -17.22
N THR A 859 -19.67 2.64 -16.27
CA THR A 859 -20.86 3.50 -16.25
C THR A 859 -20.55 4.82 -16.96
N ASP A 860 -21.55 5.63 -17.31
CA ASP A 860 -21.33 6.95 -17.91
C ASP A 860 -20.45 7.85 -17.04
N GLU A 861 -20.68 7.83 -15.72
CA GLU A 861 -19.87 8.59 -14.77
C GLU A 861 -18.43 8.06 -14.67
N SER A 862 -18.23 6.74 -14.69
CA SER A 862 -16.88 6.18 -14.61
C SER A 862 -16.10 6.43 -15.89
N ARG A 863 -16.75 6.35 -17.05
CA ARG A 863 -16.17 6.75 -18.36
C ARG A 863 -15.73 8.21 -18.35
N ALA A 864 -16.58 9.12 -17.87
CA ALA A 864 -16.22 10.53 -17.76
C ALA A 864 -15.04 10.75 -16.80
N HIS A 865 -15.00 10.03 -15.67
CA HIS A 865 -13.92 10.13 -14.70
C HIS A 865 -12.57 9.66 -15.28
N VAL A 866 -12.53 8.49 -15.93
CA VAL A 866 -11.27 8.00 -16.52
C VAL A 866 -10.85 8.82 -17.73
N GLN A 867 -11.80 9.36 -18.51
CA GLN A 867 -11.48 10.31 -19.59
C GLN A 867 -10.81 11.57 -19.02
N GLN A 868 -11.31 12.12 -17.92
CA GLN A 868 -10.68 13.26 -17.25
C GLN A 868 -9.26 12.92 -16.74
N GLN A 869 -9.06 11.71 -16.22
CA GLN A 869 -7.73 11.24 -15.81
C GLN A 869 -6.78 11.09 -17.00
N PHE A 870 -7.27 10.57 -18.13
CA PHE A 870 -6.53 10.48 -19.39
C PHE A 870 -6.11 11.86 -19.90
N ASP A 871 -7.05 12.81 -20.00
CA ASP A 871 -6.76 14.18 -20.46
C ASP A 871 -5.73 14.86 -19.55
N LYS A 872 -5.86 14.70 -18.22
CA LYS A 872 -4.90 15.23 -17.25
C LYS A 872 -3.51 14.61 -17.39
N SER A 873 -3.44 13.30 -17.65
CA SER A 873 -2.16 12.59 -17.81
C SER A 873 -1.48 12.99 -19.13
N LEU A 874 -2.27 13.25 -20.18
CA LEU A 874 -1.78 13.76 -21.45
C LEU A 874 -1.23 15.19 -21.30
N ASP A 875 -1.97 16.08 -20.64
CA ASP A 875 -1.52 17.44 -20.35
C ASP A 875 -0.22 17.46 -19.52
N GLU A 876 -0.12 16.59 -18.52
CA GLU A 876 1.07 16.44 -17.69
C GLU A 876 2.27 15.95 -18.52
N ALA A 877 2.09 14.97 -19.40
CA ALA A 877 3.13 14.54 -20.33
C ALA A 877 3.56 15.69 -21.27
N HIS A 878 2.62 16.44 -21.85
CA HIS A 878 2.96 17.64 -22.65
C HIS A 878 3.70 18.71 -21.84
N ARG A 879 3.35 18.90 -20.57
CA ARG A 879 4.03 19.85 -19.66
C ARG A 879 5.48 19.41 -19.42
N LEU A 880 5.70 18.16 -19.03
CA LEU A 880 7.03 17.63 -18.75
C LEU A 880 7.95 17.64 -19.98
N TRP A 881 7.42 17.37 -21.18
CA TRP A 881 8.19 17.50 -22.42
C TRP A 881 8.60 18.95 -22.71
N ARG A 882 7.72 19.92 -22.46
CA ARG A 882 8.03 21.35 -22.60
C ARG A 882 9.07 21.80 -21.58
N GLU A 883 8.94 21.38 -20.33
CA GLU A 883 9.93 21.67 -19.26
C GLU A 883 11.30 21.04 -19.56
N ALA A 884 11.31 19.89 -20.23
CA ALA A 884 12.54 19.24 -20.73
C ALA A 884 13.13 19.89 -22.00
N GLY A 885 12.50 20.94 -22.55
CA GLY A 885 13.00 21.69 -23.71
C GLY A 885 12.42 21.30 -25.08
N VAL A 886 11.41 20.44 -25.12
CA VAL A 886 10.66 20.10 -26.35
C VAL A 886 9.46 21.04 -26.49
N ARG A 887 9.61 22.12 -27.26
CA ARG A 887 8.62 23.22 -27.34
C ARG A 887 7.22 22.78 -27.72
N ASP A 888 7.12 21.83 -28.65
CA ASP A 888 5.84 21.33 -29.16
C ASP A 888 5.20 20.26 -28.23
N GLY A 889 5.87 19.90 -27.12
CA GLY A 889 5.41 18.90 -26.15
C GLY A 889 5.62 17.45 -26.62
N LEU A 890 4.81 16.53 -26.10
CA LEU A 890 4.79 15.14 -26.53
C LEU A 890 4.24 15.06 -27.96
N SER A 891 4.98 14.44 -28.88
CA SER A 891 4.56 14.28 -30.27
C SER A 891 3.93 12.89 -30.46
N LEU A 892 2.71 12.88 -31.00
CA LEU A 892 1.89 11.68 -31.22
C LEU A 892 1.84 11.34 -32.72
N PRO A 893 1.86 10.05 -33.10
CA PRO A 893 1.79 9.61 -34.49
C PRO A 893 0.42 9.93 -35.10
N VAL A 894 0.35 10.02 -36.43
CA VAL A 894 -0.92 10.32 -37.13
C VAL A 894 -1.77 9.06 -37.27
N LEU A 895 -3.05 9.13 -36.86
CA LEU A 895 -4.02 8.05 -37.05
C LEU A 895 -4.32 7.82 -38.53
N SER A 896 -4.29 6.55 -38.95
CA SER A 896 -4.70 6.14 -40.29
C SER A 896 -6.12 5.58 -40.25
N VAL A 897 -7.04 6.17 -41.02
CA VAL A 897 -8.43 5.72 -41.10
C VAL A 897 -8.50 4.57 -42.11
N VAL A 898 -8.96 3.38 -41.69
CA VAL A 898 -9.19 2.24 -42.59
C VAL A 898 -10.69 2.13 -42.85
N SER A 899 -11.09 2.14 -44.13
CA SER A 899 -12.49 2.06 -44.55
C SER A 899 -13.02 0.62 -44.70
N GLU A 900 -12.26 -0.41 -44.35
CA GLU A 900 -12.70 -1.81 -44.49
C GLU A 900 -13.37 -2.36 -43.22
N PRO A 901 -14.63 -2.84 -43.32
CA PRO A 901 -15.29 -3.57 -42.24
C PRO A 901 -14.90 -5.06 -42.34
N GLY A 902 -14.10 -5.58 -41.41
CA GLY A 902 -14.00 -7.04 -41.23
C GLY A 902 -12.65 -7.65 -40.85
N GLY A 903 -11.57 -6.87 -40.68
CA GLY A 903 -10.35 -7.42 -40.10
C GLY A 903 -10.46 -7.44 -38.58
N GLU A 904 -10.67 -8.62 -37.97
CA GLU A 904 -10.44 -8.80 -36.54
C GLU A 904 -9.06 -8.22 -36.22
N ALA A 905 -9.02 -7.24 -35.31
CA ALA A 905 -7.77 -6.79 -34.73
C ALA A 905 -7.20 -7.98 -33.97
N GLU A 906 -6.33 -8.75 -34.61
CA GLU A 906 -5.47 -9.71 -33.91
C GLU A 906 -4.84 -8.93 -32.76
N HIS A 907 -5.20 -9.32 -31.53
CA HIS A 907 -4.52 -8.89 -30.33
C HIS A 907 -3.06 -9.28 -30.49
N ALA A 908 -2.27 -8.35 -31.03
CA ALA A 908 -0.87 -8.52 -31.26
C ALA A 908 -0.24 -8.91 -29.94
N GLU A 909 0.45 -10.07 -29.91
CA GLU A 909 1.59 -10.21 -29.01
C GLU A 909 2.34 -8.87 -29.06
N THR A 910 2.54 -8.24 -27.90
CA THR A 910 3.16 -6.90 -27.79
C THR A 910 4.26 -6.79 -28.83
N GLY A 911 4.13 -5.88 -29.81
CA GLY A 911 4.94 -5.90 -31.03
C GLY A 911 6.45 -6.03 -30.79
N GLU A 912 6.91 -5.59 -29.62
CA GLU A 912 8.25 -5.80 -29.05
C GLU A 912 8.64 -7.29 -28.90
N LEU A 913 7.82 -8.15 -28.28
CA LEU A 913 8.12 -9.59 -28.13
C LEU A 913 8.22 -10.30 -29.49
N ALA A 914 7.28 -10.02 -30.39
CA ALA A 914 7.31 -10.54 -31.75
C ALA A 914 8.54 -10.04 -32.53
N HIS A 915 8.96 -8.80 -32.28
CA HIS A 915 10.17 -8.21 -32.86
C HIS A 915 11.46 -8.86 -32.32
N LEU A 916 11.57 -9.05 -31.00
CA LEU A 916 12.68 -9.76 -30.38
C LEU A 916 12.81 -11.19 -30.92
N ARG A 917 11.70 -11.93 -31.03
CA ARG A 917 11.69 -13.28 -31.62
C ARG A 917 12.16 -13.30 -33.07
N ARG A 918 11.79 -12.28 -33.87
CA ARG A 918 12.28 -12.13 -35.25
C ARG A 918 13.79 -11.91 -35.31
N MET A 919 14.36 -11.10 -34.42
CA MET A 919 15.82 -10.89 -34.35
C MET A 919 16.59 -12.17 -33.98
N ILE A 920 15.99 -13.05 -33.18
CA ILE A 920 16.58 -14.36 -32.81
C ILE A 920 16.46 -15.38 -33.98
N GLY A 921 15.62 -15.11 -34.98
CA GLY A 921 15.40 -16.02 -36.12
C GLY A 921 14.43 -17.18 -35.83
N ILE A 922 13.59 -17.08 -34.80
CA ILE A 922 12.56 -18.10 -34.49
C ILE A 922 11.34 -17.88 -35.43
N PRO A 923 10.96 -18.83 -36.29
CA PRO A 923 9.80 -18.66 -37.18
C PRO A 923 8.49 -18.60 -36.38
N GLN A 924 7.58 -17.70 -36.77
CA GLN A 924 6.28 -17.45 -36.11
C GLN A 924 5.26 -18.61 -36.20
N GLY A 925 5.60 -19.74 -36.83
CA GLY A 925 4.69 -20.89 -36.97
C GLY A 925 5.05 -22.01 -36.00
N GLY A 926 4.51 -22.01 -34.78
CA GLY A 926 4.78 -23.11 -33.85
C GLY A 926 4.05 -23.13 -32.50
N LEU A 927 3.22 -22.14 -32.18
CA LEU A 927 2.42 -22.15 -30.95
C LEU A 927 0.96 -21.83 -31.30
N GLY A 928 0.21 -22.87 -31.67
CA GLY A 928 -1.23 -22.84 -31.42
C GLY A 928 -1.46 -22.68 -29.91
N PRO A 929 -2.61 -22.13 -29.48
CA PRO A 929 -2.89 -21.88 -28.08
C PRO A 929 -2.67 -23.17 -27.28
N THR A 930 -1.58 -23.21 -26.51
CA THR A 930 -1.38 -24.24 -25.51
C THR A 930 -2.44 -23.99 -24.46
N ASN A 931 -3.53 -24.77 -24.54
CA ASN A 931 -4.35 -25.04 -23.37
C ASN A 931 -3.41 -25.25 -22.18
N PRO A 932 -3.62 -24.61 -21.02
CA PRO A 932 -2.90 -24.94 -19.81
C PRO A 932 -3.30 -26.36 -19.39
N SER A 933 -2.66 -27.36 -20.00
CA SER A 933 -2.69 -28.75 -19.60
C SER A 933 -2.01 -28.82 -18.24
N THR A 934 -2.83 -28.91 -17.20
CA THR A 934 -2.65 -29.83 -16.08
C THR A 934 -1.21 -30.30 -15.87
N ALA A 935 -0.54 -29.69 -14.89
CA ALA A 935 0.55 -30.35 -14.21
C ALA A 935 0.11 -31.78 -13.81
N PRO A 936 0.93 -32.82 -14.04
CA PRO A 936 0.64 -34.13 -13.51
C PRO A 936 0.76 -34.04 -11.99
N ARG A 937 -0.41 -33.98 -11.34
CA ARG A 937 -0.57 -34.14 -9.89
C ARG A 937 0.07 -35.48 -9.53
N ARG A 938 1.21 -35.45 -8.83
CA ARG A 938 1.80 -36.62 -8.17
C ARG A 938 0.68 -37.32 -7.40
N ALA A 939 0.39 -38.56 -7.77
CA ALA A 939 -0.54 -39.42 -7.07
C ALA A 939 -0.10 -39.56 -5.59
N PRO A 940 -1.02 -39.50 -4.63
CA PRO A 940 -0.71 -39.96 -3.28
C PRO A 940 -0.43 -41.47 -3.33
N ALA A 941 0.65 -41.89 -2.68
CA ALA A 941 0.98 -43.30 -2.50
C ALA A 941 -0.23 -44.05 -1.91
N PRO A 942 -0.52 -45.30 -2.35
CA PRO A 942 -1.55 -46.11 -1.75
C PRO A 942 -1.10 -46.49 -0.34
N GLY A 943 -1.74 -45.89 0.66
CA GLY A 943 -1.66 -46.34 2.04
C GLY A 943 -2.19 -47.76 2.16
N ARG A 944 -1.34 -48.64 2.72
CA ARG A 944 -1.73 -49.98 3.18
C ARG A 944 -2.96 -49.91 4.08
N PRO A 945 -3.89 -50.87 4.00
CA PRO A 945 -4.91 -51.05 5.02
C PRO A 945 -4.22 -51.61 6.28
N GLN A 946 -4.28 -50.87 7.39
CA GLN A 946 -4.06 -51.46 8.70
C GLN A 946 -5.40 -51.77 9.35
N ASP A 947 -5.46 -53.01 9.76
CA ASP A 947 -6.57 -53.74 10.32
C ASP A 947 -7.01 -53.19 11.68
N ARG A 948 -8.28 -53.46 11.98
CA ARG A 948 -8.91 -53.19 13.27
C ARG A 948 -8.22 -53.98 14.39
N SER A 949 -8.01 -53.36 15.55
CA SER A 949 -8.44 -53.92 16.84
C SER A 949 -8.18 -52.99 18.03
N ARG A 950 -9.26 -52.86 18.84
CA ARG A 950 -9.40 -52.27 20.18
C ARG A 950 -9.61 -50.77 20.30
#